data_AF-A0A6S7ZMW7-F1
#
_entry.id   AF-A0A6S7ZMW7-F1
#
_cell.length_a   1.000
_cell.length_b   1.000
_cell.length_c   1.000
_cell.angle_alpha   90.00
_cell.angle_beta   90.00
_cell.angle_gamma   90.00
#
_symmetry.space_group_name_H-M   'P 1'
#
loop_
_entity.id
_entity.type
_entity.pdbx_description
1 polymer ?
#
loop_
_entity_poly.entity_id
_entity_poly.type
_entity_poly.pdbx_seq_one_letter_code
_entity_poly.pdbx_strand_id
1 'polypeptide(L)'
;MAHTLRYKQGMLDDFFAFKNGMTSFLWNKNRRVDFDKVLELYRKVHPAIHVWLHDDTRIDFSAWSYALQRLPENITSVYSLVLSRRVINVLKVGHITNNGRTSNYTDTEKDCDQIEYVVAGVSPGKPVACKDRRRTCWELMPGKLFMLLRDTSSDYMDIISNLCVHTIEAKKLKNKFRPLSLTVPHLEKGMKKIRILGGNDIEEIKRIEKETMQQVPRLSSHDIDSLQQLWPSGNALKCVMDQLIQHGDYNIFVDPAVRDYSISGDERWASRLRVAAEKLLGRVPNMNALCVDLISSNTHSVLNLLSPYVHKKYPEILSWGRENHPDVFSYEGKDTNQSDSDMLKSSMLYPLLVHWFNAFPEEINKRKEMEAQHGIVEVQEKDVTGVSVQLIDLNKLKRAKKKYNFEFDPCIPFPDSCRKPSSDSAASNNCTDSEECFKPSENKHILVNIDYCFGKQAENIMRSLCLIFGKCVRSVNILGKAGALVGNRGDILFPTHLLDESAEGAMLPSDNTDVDPDSLCELSNRPVHIGPVITVEGTLLQNKNLLYFYERLWHAVGMEMEGSFYRKAIDQAKMLGILGRHVKVRMLYYVSDTPLKPESSLSQKMGLYEGVPPLYAITRMILAFVLETPAPQKEEVTPENVSFSIGGKRKNWKRKWKSLKTCVRLSLNQPKKLKKCINEAEAESPRSST
;
A
#
# COMPACT_ATOMS: atom_id res chain seq x y z
N MET A 1 23.04 -9.08 20.82
CA MET A 1 22.30 -10.09 21.61
C MET A 1 21.07 -10.61 20.86
N ALA A 2 20.12 -9.76 20.45
CA ALA A 2 18.91 -10.19 19.74
C ALA A 2 19.19 -10.98 18.43
N HIS A 3 20.13 -10.52 17.59
CA HIS A 3 20.57 -11.29 16.40
C HIS A 3 21.11 -12.68 16.75
N THR A 4 21.90 -12.79 17.81
CA THR A 4 22.49 -14.06 18.24
C THR A 4 21.43 -15.03 18.77
N LEU A 5 20.43 -14.53 19.50
CA LEU A 5 19.29 -15.32 19.98
C LEU A 5 18.40 -15.78 18.81
N ARG A 6 18.11 -14.88 17.86
CA ARG A 6 17.36 -15.19 16.63
C ARG A 6 17.96 -16.37 15.89
N TYR A 7 19.29 -16.37 15.70
CA TYR A 7 20.00 -17.45 15.02
C TYR A 7 20.08 -18.74 15.85
N LYS A 8 20.43 -18.62 17.15
CA LYS A 8 20.58 -19.79 18.03
C LYS A 8 19.27 -20.53 18.31
N GLN A 9 18.13 -19.83 18.28
CA GLN A 9 16.81 -20.43 18.51
C GLN A 9 16.08 -20.80 17.22
N GLY A 10 16.68 -20.57 16.04
CA GLY A 10 16.09 -20.94 14.75
C GLY A 10 14.71 -20.31 14.50
N MET A 11 14.42 -19.14 15.09
CA MET A 11 13.05 -18.59 15.14
C MET A 11 12.44 -18.25 13.77
N LEU A 12 13.29 -18.15 12.75
CA LEU A 12 12.90 -17.88 11.36
C LEU A 12 13.25 -19.02 10.41
N ASP A 13 13.75 -20.15 10.92
CA ASP A 13 14.22 -21.23 10.05
C ASP A 13 13.06 -21.77 9.21
N ASP A 14 11.89 -21.94 9.81
CA ASP A 14 10.68 -22.38 9.10
C ASP A 14 10.18 -21.33 8.10
N PHE A 15 10.25 -20.05 8.46
CA PHE A 15 9.93 -18.94 7.55
C PHE A 15 10.87 -18.92 6.34
N PHE A 16 12.18 -18.99 6.57
CA PHE A 16 13.17 -19.01 5.51
C PHE A 16 13.09 -20.30 4.69
N ALA A 17 12.80 -21.45 5.30
CA ALA A 17 12.57 -22.70 4.58
C ALA A 17 11.37 -22.57 3.63
N PHE A 18 10.25 -21.99 4.10
CA PHE A 18 9.09 -21.69 3.27
C PHE A 18 9.47 -20.72 2.13
N LYS A 19 10.07 -19.57 2.43
CA LYS A 19 10.48 -18.56 1.45
C LYS A 19 11.46 -19.10 0.41
N ASN A 20 12.47 -19.86 0.84
CA ASN A 20 13.48 -20.46 -0.04
C ASN A 20 12.86 -21.55 -0.91
N GLY A 21 11.96 -22.36 -0.36
CA GLY A 21 11.15 -23.32 -1.13
C GLY A 21 10.38 -22.61 -2.24
N MET A 22 9.61 -21.59 -1.88
CA MET A 22 8.84 -20.76 -2.82
C MET A 22 9.71 -20.15 -3.92
N THR A 23 10.84 -19.56 -3.55
CA THR A 23 11.80 -18.97 -4.49
C THR A 23 12.39 -20.03 -5.42
N SER A 24 12.72 -21.22 -4.91
CA SER A 24 13.28 -22.31 -5.73
C SER A 24 12.33 -22.75 -6.84
N PHE A 25 11.01 -22.71 -6.61
CA PHE A 25 10.00 -23.08 -7.61
C PHE A 25 9.90 -22.06 -8.76
N LEU A 26 10.19 -20.78 -8.51
CA LEU A 26 10.24 -19.76 -9.57
C LEU A 26 11.32 -20.05 -10.62
N TRP A 27 12.41 -20.69 -10.18
CA TRP A 27 13.59 -20.98 -11.01
C TRP A 27 13.63 -22.41 -11.53
N ASN A 28 12.62 -23.22 -11.20
CA ASN A 28 12.51 -24.58 -11.68
C ASN A 28 12.31 -24.58 -13.22
N LYS A 29 12.99 -25.49 -13.94
CA LYS A 29 12.92 -25.61 -15.41
C LYS A 29 11.48 -25.73 -15.92
N ASN A 30 10.63 -26.43 -15.16
CA ASN A 30 9.24 -26.67 -15.54
C ASN A 30 8.29 -25.54 -15.10
N ARG A 31 8.78 -24.53 -14.38
CA ARG A 31 8.01 -23.39 -13.85
C ARG A 31 6.75 -23.78 -13.06
N ARG A 32 6.71 -25.01 -12.56
CA ARG A 32 5.60 -25.58 -11.81
C ARG A 32 5.94 -25.59 -10.33
N VAL A 33 4.99 -25.15 -9.51
CA VAL A 33 5.11 -25.21 -8.04
C VAL A 33 4.74 -26.60 -7.57
N ASP A 34 5.58 -27.20 -6.73
CA ASP A 34 5.26 -28.41 -5.99
C ASP A 34 4.41 -28.03 -4.78
N PHE A 35 3.08 -28.02 -4.98
CA PHE A 35 2.16 -27.46 -4.00
C PHE A 35 2.06 -28.31 -2.72
N ASP A 36 2.23 -29.63 -2.80
CA ASP A 36 2.25 -30.49 -1.62
C ASP A 36 3.43 -30.16 -0.71
N LYS A 37 4.62 -30.00 -1.29
CA LYS A 37 5.81 -29.54 -0.55
C LYS A 37 5.62 -28.15 0.04
N VAL A 38 4.92 -27.25 -0.67
CA VAL A 38 4.58 -25.92 -0.15
C VAL A 38 3.65 -26.02 1.07
N LEU A 39 2.64 -26.87 1.03
CA LEU A 39 1.73 -27.10 2.16
C LEU A 39 2.48 -27.65 3.39
N GLU A 40 3.43 -28.56 3.19
CA GLU A 40 4.28 -29.07 4.27
C GLU A 40 5.14 -27.97 4.90
N LEU A 41 5.77 -27.12 4.08
CA LEU A 41 6.57 -26.00 4.56
C LEU A 41 5.69 -24.96 5.28
N TYR A 42 4.51 -24.64 4.74
CA TYR A 42 3.56 -23.72 5.36
C TYR A 42 3.11 -24.20 6.74
N ARG A 43 2.86 -25.52 6.87
CA ARG A 43 2.47 -26.13 8.15
C ARG A 43 3.49 -25.90 9.27
N LYS A 44 4.78 -25.85 8.92
CA LYS A 44 5.89 -25.63 9.88
C LYS A 44 6.03 -24.18 10.32
N VAL A 45 5.50 -23.21 9.57
CA VAL A 45 5.59 -21.78 9.92
C VAL A 45 4.83 -21.45 11.22
N HIS A 46 3.83 -22.28 11.59
CA HIS A 46 2.92 -22.04 12.72
C HIS A 46 2.30 -20.62 12.73
N PRO A 47 1.59 -20.21 11.66
CA PRO A 47 1.04 -18.86 11.55
C PRO A 47 0.19 -18.48 12.76
N ALA A 48 0.40 -17.28 13.30
CA ALA A 48 -0.33 -16.77 14.46
C ALA A 48 -1.84 -16.69 14.21
N ILE A 49 -2.24 -16.55 12.95
CA ILE A 49 -3.60 -16.25 12.52
C ILE A 49 -4.33 -17.47 11.95
N HIS A 50 -3.60 -18.56 11.68
CA HIS A 50 -4.15 -19.86 11.30
C HIS A 50 -4.08 -20.78 12.51
N VAL A 51 -4.85 -20.43 13.54
CA VAL A 51 -4.75 -20.98 14.90
C VAL A 51 -5.01 -22.47 14.92
N TRP A 52 -6.01 -22.93 14.17
CA TRP A 52 -6.42 -24.34 14.15
C TRP A 52 -5.75 -25.14 13.03
N LEU A 53 -4.66 -24.66 12.44
CA LEU A 53 -3.93 -25.29 11.33
C LEU A 53 -3.68 -26.80 11.52
N HIS A 54 -3.30 -27.21 12.73
CA HIS A 54 -2.96 -28.61 13.07
C HIS A 54 -4.10 -29.42 13.68
N ASP A 55 -5.29 -28.83 13.83
CA ASP A 55 -6.52 -29.54 14.24
C ASP A 55 -7.29 -29.97 12.99
N ASP A 56 -7.24 -31.27 12.65
CA ASP A 56 -7.92 -31.82 11.47
C ASP A 56 -9.46 -31.92 11.63
N THR A 57 -10.00 -31.67 12.83
CA THR A 57 -11.44 -31.76 13.14
C THR A 57 -12.13 -30.40 13.12
N ARG A 58 -11.40 -29.34 13.45
CA ARG A 58 -11.93 -27.97 13.57
C ARG A 58 -11.52 -27.09 12.40
N ILE A 59 -12.51 -26.49 11.76
CA ILE A 59 -12.30 -25.52 10.69
C ILE A 59 -11.98 -24.15 11.29
N ASP A 60 -10.92 -23.52 10.80
CA ASP A 60 -10.54 -22.14 11.11
C ASP A 60 -11.24 -21.18 10.14
N PHE A 61 -12.53 -20.90 10.39
CA PHE A 61 -13.31 -19.99 9.55
C PHE A 61 -12.76 -18.56 9.49
N SER A 62 -12.06 -18.11 10.54
CA SER A 62 -11.42 -16.79 10.56
C SER A 62 -10.26 -16.73 9.58
N ALA A 63 -9.33 -17.70 9.66
CA ALA A 63 -8.22 -17.80 8.70
C ALA A 63 -8.74 -18.03 7.27
N TRP A 64 -9.75 -18.87 7.11
CA TRP A 64 -10.31 -19.16 5.79
C TRP A 64 -11.00 -17.94 5.17
N SER A 65 -11.74 -17.17 5.97
CA SER A 65 -12.34 -15.89 5.53
C SER A 65 -11.27 -14.89 5.09
N TYR A 66 -10.19 -14.76 5.88
CA TYR A 66 -9.05 -13.92 5.52
C TYR A 66 -8.46 -14.30 4.15
N ALA A 67 -8.30 -15.60 3.90
CA ALA A 67 -7.75 -16.12 2.65
C ALA A 67 -8.68 -15.95 1.46
N LEU A 68 -9.96 -16.31 1.59
CA LEU A 68 -10.94 -16.19 0.50
C LEU A 68 -11.16 -14.73 0.07
N GLN A 69 -11.04 -13.76 0.99
CA GLN A 69 -11.13 -12.34 0.63
C GLN A 69 -9.94 -11.86 -0.22
N ARG A 70 -8.79 -12.55 -0.17
CA ARG A 70 -7.55 -12.21 -0.90
C ARG A 70 -7.35 -13.03 -2.17
N LEU A 71 -8.10 -14.12 -2.31
CA LEU A 71 -8.11 -14.98 -3.50
C LEU A 71 -9.25 -14.55 -4.45
N PRO A 72 -9.21 -14.97 -5.72
CA PRO A 72 -10.27 -14.73 -6.70
C PRO A 72 -11.60 -15.35 -6.28
N GLU A 73 -12.71 -14.70 -6.62
CA GLU A 73 -14.05 -15.13 -6.20
C GLU A 73 -14.42 -16.55 -6.67
N ASN A 74 -13.86 -17.00 -7.79
CA ASN A 74 -14.09 -18.36 -8.32
C ASN A 74 -13.06 -19.40 -7.84
N ILE A 75 -12.22 -19.09 -6.84
CA ILE A 75 -11.13 -19.98 -6.40
C ILE A 75 -11.63 -21.38 -6.01
N THR A 76 -12.88 -21.48 -5.53
CA THR A 76 -13.48 -22.77 -5.12
C THR A 76 -13.70 -23.73 -6.28
N SER A 77 -13.63 -23.28 -7.53
CA SER A 77 -13.75 -24.11 -8.73
C SER A 77 -12.45 -24.19 -9.55
N VAL A 78 -11.38 -23.55 -9.10
CA VAL A 78 -10.11 -23.46 -9.82
C VAL A 78 -9.19 -24.62 -9.44
N TYR A 79 -8.64 -25.32 -10.43
CA TYR A 79 -7.64 -26.38 -10.24
C TYR A 79 -6.32 -26.11 -10.98
N SER A 80 -6.27 -25.10 -11.85
CA SER A 80 -5.04 -24.66 -12.51
C SER A 80 -4.88 -23.15 -12.42
N LEU A 81 -3.71 -22.70 -11.96
CA LEU A 81 -3.35 -21.30 -11.85
C LEU A 81 -2.13 -21.01 -12.72
N VAL A 82 -2.20 -19.97 -13.53
CA VAL A 82 -1.08 -19.41 -14.27
C VAL A 82 -0.81 -18.02 -13.72
N LEU A 83 0.29 -17.89 -12.98
CA LEU A 83 0.75 -16.64 -12.40
C LEU A 83 1.84 -16.07 -13.31
N SER A 84 1.67 -14.87 -13.85
CA SER A 84 2.68 -14.27 -14.73
C SER A 84 2.83 -12.79 -14.47
N ARG A 85 4.03 -12.26 -14.66
CA ARG A 85 4.27 -10.80 -14.72
C ARG A 85 3.92 -10.16 -16.07
N ARG A 86 3.48 -10.95 -17.06
CA ARG A 86 3.14 -10.47 -18.41
C ARG A 86 1.68 -10.75 -18.71
N VAL A 87 1.01 -9.75 -19.30
CA VAL A 87 -0.28 -10.00 -19.95
C VAL A 87 -0.03 -10.90 -21.16
N ILE A 88 -0.69 -12.06 -21.19
CA ILE A 88 -0.61 -13.00 -22.31
C ILE A 88 -1.33 -12.43 -23.54
N ASN A 89 -0.83 -12.75 -24.74
CA ASN A 89 -1.33 -12.16 -25.99
C ASN A 89 -2.83 -12.40 -26.22
N VAL A 90 -3.36 -13.55 -25.79
CA VAL A 90 -4.81 -13.86 -25.85
C VAL A 90 -5.65 -12.82 -25.12
N LEU A 91 -5.15 -12.24 -24.02
CA LEU A 91 -5.84 -11.19 -23.28
C LEU A 91 -5.61 -9.79 -23.87
N LYS A 92 -4.53 -9.58 -24.63
CA LYS A 92 -4.25 -8.28 -25.28
C LYS A 92 -5.28 -7.93 -26.35
N VAL A 93 -5.79 -8.93 -27.09
CA VAL A 93 -6.78 -8.74 -28.16
C VAL A 93 -8.13 -8.26 -27.59
N GLY A 94 -8.51 -8.69 -26.37
CA GLY A 94 -9.74 -8.25 -25.70
C GLY A 94 -9.64 -6.87 -25.00
N HIS A 95 -8.43 -6.36 -24.75
CA HIS A 95 -8.24 -5.03 -24.16
C HIS A 95 -8.52 -3.89 -25.15
N ILE A 96 -8.51 -4.17 -26.46
CA ILE A 96 -8.76 -3.17 -27.51
C ILE A 96 -10.26 -2.85 -27.65
N THR A 97 -11.17 -3.70 -27.16
CA THR A 97 -12.61 -3.59 -27.46
C THR A 97 -13.50 -3.04 -26.34
N ASN A 98 -13.00 -2.90 -25.09
CA ASN A 98 -13.83 -2.50 -23.95
C ASN A 98 -13.84 -0.99 -23.61
N ASN A 99 -13.10 -0.16 -24.34
CA ASN A 99 -13.27 1.29 -24.27
C ASN A 99 -14.06 1.76 -25.49
N GLY A 100 -15.38 1.85 -25.36
CA GLY A 100 -16.28 2.51 -26.32
C GLY A 100 -16.06 4.03 -26.46
N ARG A 101 -14.80 4.48 -26.39
CA ARG A 101 -14.34 5.80 -26.80
C ARG A 101 -13.03 5.58 -27.56
N THR A 102 -13.07 5.84 -28.86
CA THR A 102 -11.91 6.00 -29.72
C THR A 102 -10.98 7.05 -29.10
N SER A 103 -9.96 6.57 -28.40
CA SER A 103 -8.76 7.34 -28.15
C SER A 103 -8.00 7.38 -29.47
N ASN A 104 -8.04 8.53 -30.16
CA ASN A 104 -7.08 8.85 -31.21
C ASN A 104 -5.69 8.98 -30.57
N TYR A 105 -5.06 7.84 -30.33
CA TYR A 105 -3.62 7.74 -30.12
C TYR A 105 -3.05 7.44 -31.50
N THR A 106 -2.77 8.49 -32.25
CA THR A 106 -1.96 8.37 -33.47
C THR A 106 -0.51 8.26 -33.04
N ASP A 107 -0.04 7.02 -32.88
CA ASP A 107 1.37 6.68 -32.96
C ASP A 107 1.81 6.91 -34.41
N THR A 108 2.59 7.96 -34.65
CA THR A 108 3.35 8.09 -35.90
C THR A 108 4.82 7.86 -35.58
N GLU A 109 5.28 6.65 -35.91
CA GLU A 109 6.52 6.32 -36.63
C GLU A 109 6.77 4.80 -36.40
N LYS A 110 6.16 3.97 -37.26
CA LYS A 110 6.76 3.32 -38.44
C LYS A 110 7.68 2.15 -38.08
N ASP A 111 7.41 1.04 -38.78
CA ASP A 111 8.10 -0.24 -38.80
C ASP A 111 7.88 -1.18 -37.59
N CYS A 112 6.76 -1.90 -37.63
CA CYS A 112 6.78 -3.37 -37.63
C CYS A 112 5.44 -3.89 -38.17
N ASP A 113 5.53 -4.90 -39.02
CA ASP A 113 4.47 -5.42 -39.87
C ASP A 113 3.14 -5.73 -39.16
N GLN A 114 2.07 -5.39 -39.90
CA GLN A 114 0.71 -5.85 -39.65
C GLN A 114 0.68 -7.38 -39.58
N ILE A 115 0.50 -7.91 -38.38
CA ILE A 115 0.02 -9.28 -38.20
C ILE A 115 -1.28 -9.22 -37.41
N GLU A 116 -2.39 -9.03 -38.13
CA GLU A 116 -3.72 -9.40 -37.65
C GLU A 116 -3.81 -10.94 -37.60
N TYR A 117 -3.41 -11.54 -36.47
CA TYR A 117 -3.97 -12.84 -36.10
C TYR A 117 -5.26 -12.61 -35.31
N VAL A 118 -6.35 -12.35 -36.02
CA VAL A 118 -7.68 -12.66 -35.50
C VAL A 118 -7.81 -14.18 -35.54
N VAL A 119 -7.40 -14.85 -34.46
CA VAL A 119 -7.74 -16.25 -34.26
C VAL A 119 -9.24 -16.31 -33.98
N ALA A 120 -10.02 -16.56 -35.03
CA ALA A 120 -11.44 -16.82 -34.94
C ALA A 120 -11.68 -17.95 -33.92
N GLY A 121 -12.38 -17.64 -32.82
CA GLY A 121 -12.86 -18.65 -31.85
C GLY A 121 -12.29 -18.56 -30.43
N VAL A 122 -11.35 -17.67 -30.11
CA VAL A 122 -10.87 -17.51 -28.73
C VAL A 122 -11.64 -16.37 -28.04
N SER A 123 -12.63 -16.71 -27.22
CA SER A 123 -13.27 -15.73 -26.35
C SER A 123 -12.22 -15.17 -25.37
N PRO A 124 -12.07 -13.84 -25.23
CA PRO A 124 -11.18 -13.29 -24.21
C PRO A 124 -11.64 -13.79 -22.85
N GLY A 125 -10.69 -14.26 -22.01
CA GLY A 125 -10.99 -14.85 -20.71
C GLY A 125 -11.91 -13.97 -19.86
N LYS A 126 -12.80 -14.59 -19.07
CA LYS A 126 -13.77 -13.87 -18.24
C LYS A 126 -13.05 -13.20 -17.06
N PRO A 127 -13.17 -11.88 -16.84
CA PRO A 127 -12.56 -11.23 -15.68
C PRO A 127 -13.16 -11.77 -14.39
N VAL A 128 -12.30 -11.99 -13.38
CA VAL A 128 -12.68 -12.47 -12.06
C VAL A 128 -12.26 -11.43 -11.02
N ALA A 129 -13.19 -11.03 -10.17
CA ALA A 129 -12.91 -10.07 -9.12
C ALA A 129 -12.13 -10.72 -7.94
N CYS A 130 -11.42 -9.87 -7.22
CA CYS A 130 -10.80 -10.17 -5.93
C CYS A 130 -11.23 -9.07 -4.95
N LYS A 131 -11.65 -9.42 -3.74
CA LYS A 131 -12.31 -8.48 -2.81
C LYS A 131 -11.32 -7.52 -2.14
N ASP A 132 -10.40 -8.05 -1.32
CA ASP A 132 -9.48 -7.23 -0.50
C ASP A 132 -8.16 -6.89 -1.21
N ARG A 133 -7.80 -7.67 -2.24
CA ARG A 133 -6.57 -7.49 -3.02
C ARG A 133 -6.93 -7.30 -4.47
N ARG A 134 -6.79 -6.07 -4.99
CA ARG A 134 -7.06 -5.74 -6.40
C ARG A 134 -6.06 -6.44 -7.32
N ARG A 135 -6.34 -7.68 -7.69
CA ARG A 135 -5.55 -8.49 -8.62
C ARG A 135 -6.28 -8.63 -9.92
N THR A 136 -5.53 -8.49 -11.02
CA THR A 136 -6.08 -8.66 -12.36
C THR A 136 -6.10 -10.14 -12.68
N CYS A 137 -7.30 -10.72 -12.65
CA CYS A 137 -7.53 -12.15 -12.78
C CYS A 137 -8.52 -12.43 -13.92
N TRP A 138 -8.24 -13.50 -14.67
CA TRP A 138 -9.11 -13.95 -15.76
C TRP A 138 -9.27 -15.45 -15.70
N GLU A 139 -10.51 -15.91 -15.81
CA GLU A 139 -10.83 -17.30 -16.07
C GLU A 139 -10.69 -17.55 -17.57
N LEU A 140 -9.66 -18.29 -17.95
CA LEU A 140 -9.38 -18.60 -19.36
C LEU A 140 -10.28 -19.72 -19.88
N MET A 141 -10.60 -20.67 -19.01
CA MET A 141 -11.50 -21.81 -19.21
C MET A 141 -12.06 -22.20 -17.84
N PRO A 142 -13.18 -22.94 -17.75
CA PRO A 142 -13.69 -23.45 -16.48
C PRO A 142 -12.60 -24.13 -15.63
N GLY A 143 -12.33 -23.53 -14.48
CA GLY A 143 -11.33 -23.98 -13.50
C GLY A 143 -9.85 -23.70 -13.84
N LYS A 144 -9.58 -22.97 -14.92
CA LYS A 144 -8.25 -22.45 -15.28
C LYS A 144 -8.20 -20.94 -15.13
N LEU A 145 -7.38 -20.48 -14.20
CA LEU A 145 -7.25 -19.09 -13.84
C LEU A 145 -5.88 -18.55 -14.27
N PHE A 146 -5.88 -17.40 -14.92
CA PHE A 146 -4.72 -16.56 -15.13
C PHE A 146 -4.73 -15.38 -14.16
N MET A 147 -3.59 -15.07 -13.56
CA MET A 147 -3.42 -13.95 -12.65
C MET A 147 -2.16 -13.18 -13.00
N LEU A 148 -2.31 -11.87 -13.15
CA LEU A 148 -1.19 -10.97 -13.37
C LEU A 148 -0.53 -10.63 -12.02
N LEU A 149 0.71 -11.06 -11.86
CA LEU A 149 1.53 -10.78 -10.68
C LEU A 149 2.05 -9.34 -10.73
N ARG A 150 1.92 -8.62 -9.62
CA ARG A 150 2.51 -7.29 -9.42
C ARG A 150 4.02 -7.40 -9.23
N ASP A 151 4.46 -8.36 -8.43
CA ASP A 151 5.86 -8.69 -8.21
C ASP A 151 6.03 -10.20 -7.91
N THR A 152 7.25 -10.70 -8.03
CA THR A 152 7.56 -12.13 -7.83
C THR A 152 8.03 -12.46 -6.41
N SER A 153 7.94 -11.50 -5.50
CA SER A 153 8.28 -11.63 -4.08
C SER A 153 6.99 -11.61 -3.25
N SER A 154 6.51 -10.44 -2.85
CA SER A 154 5.45 -10.30 -1.86
C SER A 154 4.08 -10.73 -2.42
N ASP A 155 3.71 -10.33 -3.65
CA ASP A 155 2.45 -10.74 -4.29
C ASP A 155 2.35 -12.27 -4.47
N TYR A 156 3.42 -12.88 -4.96
CA TYR A 156 3.51 -14.33 -5.11
C TYR A 156 3.40 -15.07 -3.76
N MET A 157 4.11 -14.60 -2.73
CA MET A 157 4.05 -15.20 -1.38
C MET A 157 2.67 -15.06 -0.75
N ASP A 158 2.00 -13.92 -0.92
CA ASP A 158 0.62 -13.71 -0.43
C ASP A 158 -0.35 -14.66 -1.14
N ILE A 159 -0.32 -14.77 -2.46
CA ILE A 159 -1.22 -15.67 -3.20
C ILE A 159 -1.07 -17.11 -2.71
N ILE A 160 0.17 -17.60 -2.59
CA ILE A 160 0.43 -19.00 -2.27
C ILE A 160 0.13 -19.31 -0.81
N SER A 161 0.46 -18.41 0.13
CA SER A 161 0.11 -18.59 1.53
C SER A 161 -1.41 -18.61 1.76
N ASN A 162 -2.16 -17.72 1.11
CA ASN A 162 -3.63 -17.75 1.16
C ASN A 162 -4.19 -19.05 0.53
N LEU A 163 -3.59 -19.54 -0.56
CA LEU A 163 -3.98 -20.82 -1.16
C LEU A 163 -3.72 -22.00 -0.22
N CYS A 164 -2.64 -21.97 0.58
CA CYS A 164 -2.36 -22.98 1.60
C CYS A 164 -3.47 -23.02 2.65
N VAL A 165 -3.85 -21.87 3.21
CA VAL A 165 -4.98 -21.77 4.17
C VAL A 165 -6.24 -22.34 3.55
N HIS A 166 -6.60 -21.88 2.35
CA HIS A 166 -7.80 -22.34 1.65
C HIS A 166 -7.81 -23.86 1.47
N THR A 167 -6.70 -24.44 1.04
CA THR A 167 -6.59 -25.89 0.79
C THR A 167 -6.72 -26.69 2.07
N ILE A 168 -6.08 -26.25 3.15
CA ILE A 168 -6.10 -26.94 4.44
C ILE A 168 -7.51 -26.94 5.02
N GLU A 169 -8.17 -25.78 5.03
CA GLU A 169 -9.52 -25.65 5.56
C GLU A 169 -10.57 -26.34 4.68
N ALA A 170 -10.39 -26.34 3.36
CA ALA A 170 -11.21 -27.13 2.44
C ALA A 170 -11.09 -28.64 2.68
N LYS A 171 -9.89 -29.16 2.98
CA LYS A 171 -9.68 -30.57 3.33
C LYS A 171 -10.40 -30.95 4.63
N LYS A 172 -10.40 -30.07 5.63
CA LYS A 172 -11.18 -30.27 6.88
C LYS A 172 -12.67 -30.23 6.64
N LEU A 173 -13.16 -29.31 5.82
CA LEU A 173 -14.56 -29.28 5.38
C LEU A 173 -14.94 -30.62 4.74
N LYS A 174 -14.16 -31.12 3.78
CA LYS A 174 -14.40 -32.40 3.12
C LYS A 174 -14.51 -33.57 4.10
N ASN A 175 -13.71 -33.57 5.17
CA ASN A 175 -13.79 -34.59 6.23
C ASN A 175 -15.12 -34.57 7.00
N LYS A 176 -15.72 -33.39 7.20
CA LYS A 176 -17.06 -33.26 7.81
C LYS A 176 -18.18 -33.81 6.92
N PHE A 177 -18.00 -33.83 5.60
CA PHE A 177 -19.00 -34.37 4.67
C PHE A 177 -18.83 -35.86 4.35
N ARG A 178 -17.83 -36.55 4.93
CA ARG A 178 -17.67 -38.00 4.71
C ARG A 178 -18.74 -38.83 5.44
N PRO A 179 -19.26 -39.93 4.84
CA PRO A 179 -18.92 -40.43 3.49
C PRO A 179 -19.63 -39.66 2.37
N LEU A 180 -18.88 -39.31 1.32
CA LEU A 180 -19.37 -38.47 0.22
C LEU A 180 -20.48 -39.11 -0.60
N SER A 181 -20.55 -40.45 -0.64
CA SER A 181 -21.59 -41.20 -1.34
C SER A 181 -23.00 -40.95 -0.80
N LEU A 182 -23.13 -40.56 0.47
CA LEU A 182 -24.41 -40.26 1.11
C LEU A 182 -24.72 -38.75 1.10
N THR A 183 -23.70 -37.93 1.33
CA THR A 183 -23.88 -36.48 1.48
C THR A 183 -24.04 -35.77 0.14
N VAL A 184 -23.28 -36.14 -0.91
CA VAL A 184 -23.35 -35.47 -2.22
C VAL A 184 -24.75 -35.53 -2.85
N PRO A 185 -25.43 -36.69 -2.94
CA PRO A 185 -26.79 -36.75 -3.49
C PRO A 185 -27.79 -35.89 -2.71
N HIS A 186 -27.57 -35.72 -1.40
CA HIS A 186 -28.40 -34.86 -0.57
C HIS A 186 -28.19 -33.37 -0.88
N LEU A 187 -26.93 -32.94 -1.02
CA LEU A 187 -26.60 -31.58 -1.42
C LEU A 187 -27.14 -31.26 -2.83
N GLU A 188 -27.09 -32.21 -3.76
CA GLU A 188 -27.68 -32.07 -5.10
C GLU A 188 -29.20 -31.82 -5.05
N LYS A 189 -29.93 -32.48 -4.14
CA LYS A 189 -31.36 -32.20 -3.93
C LYS A 189 -31.59 -30.76 -3.48
N GLY A 190 -30.77 -30.27 -2.54
CA GLY A 190 -30.81 -28.86 -2.10
C GLY A 190 -30.53 -27.88 -3.24
N MET A 191 -29.46 -28.13 -4.03
CA MET A 191 -29.15 -27.31 -5.21
C MET A 191 -30.27 -27.33 -6.26
N LYS A 192 -30.94 -28.48 -6.46
CA LYS A 192 -32.09 -28.57 -7.38
C LYS A 192 -33.26 -27.71 -6.90
N LYS A 193 -33.55 -27.68 -5.59
CA LYS A 193 -34.57 -26.78 -5.02
C LYS A 193 -34.24 -25.31 -5.29
N ILE A 194 -32.99 -24.90 -5.03
CA ILE A 194 -32.52 -23.53 -5.30
C ILE A 194 -32.66 -23.18 -6.79
N ARG A 195 -32.31 -24.11 -7.69
CA ARG A 195 -32.45 -23.90 -9.14
C ARG A 195 -33.92 -23.73 -9.58
N ILE A 196 -34.85 -24.44 -8.94
CA ILE A 196 -36.29 -24.31 -9.21
C ILE A 196 -36.83 -22.94 -8.73
N LEU A 197 -36.30 -22.42 -7.61
CA LEU A 197 -36.67 -21.11 -7.06
C LEU A 197 -36.34 -19.94 -8.00
N GLY A 198 -35.40 -20.11 -8.93
CA GLY A 198 -35.04 -19.10 -9.92
C GLY A 198 -34.14 -17.97 -9.43
N GLY A 199 -33.60 -18.05 -8.21
CA GLY A 199 -32.48 -17.20 -7.75
C GLY A 199 -32.82 -15.80 -7.23
N ASN A 200 -34.11 -15.42 -7.12
CA ASN A 200 -34.50 -14.04 -6.80
C ASN A 200 -34.66 -13.73 -5.30
N ASP A 201 -34.80 -14.74 -4.44
CA ASP A 201 -34.98 -14.57 -3.00
C ASP A 201 -33.77 -15.13 -2.22
N ILE A 202 -32.84 -14.24 -1.86
CA ILE A 202 -31.59 -14.61 -1.19
C ILE A 202 -31.84 -15.20 0.21
N GLU A 203 -32.84 -14.70 0.94
CA GLU A 203 -33.12 -15.19 2.29
C GLU A 203 -33.76 -16.58 2.25
N GLU A 204 -34.65 -16.82 1.28
CA GLU A 204 -35.17 -18.16 1.00
C GLU A 204 -34.06 -19.13 0.57
N ILE A 205 -33.14 -18.69 -0.30
CA ILE A 205 -31.98 -19.51 -0.69
C ILE A 205 -31.15 -19.88 0.53
N LYS A 206 -30.80 -18.91 1.39
CA LYS A 206 -30.05 -19.17 2.63
C LYS A 206 -30.81 -20.13 3.55
N ARG A 207 -32.14 -20.07 3.61
CA ARG A 207 -32.94 -21.03 4.37
C ARG A 207 -32.79 -22.44 3.82
N ILE A 208 -32.94 -22.62 2.50
CA ILE A 208 -32.77 -23.93 1.83
C ILE A 208 -31.36 -24.47 2.01
N GLU A 209 -30.33 -23.61 1.90
CA GLU A 209 -28.93 -24.00 2.14
C GLU A 209 -28.75 -24.51 3.58
N LYS A 210 -29.28 -23.79 4.56
CA LYS A 210 -29.22 -24.17 5.98
C LYS A 210 -29.94 -25.49 6.26
N GLU A 211 -31.18 -25.64 5.79
CA GLU A 211 -31.96 -26.89 5.92
C GLU A 211 -31.27 -28.09 5.27
N THR A 212 -30.61 -27.86 4.14
CA THR A 212 -29.87 -28.91 3.43
C THR A 212 -28.64 -29.32 4.24
N MET A 213 -27.84 -28.37 4.72
CA MET A 213 -26.63 -28.65 5.48
C MET A 213 -26.90 -29.23 6.89
N GLN A 214 -28.03 -28.89 7.53
CA GLN A 214 -28.43 -29.43 8.83
C GLN A 214 -28.56 -30.95 8.87
N GLN A 215 -28.80 -31.59 7.71
CA GLN A 215 -28.92 -33.04 7.60
C GLN A 215 -27.57 -33.76 7.52
N VAL A 216 -26.46 -33.02 7.51
CA VAL A 216 -25.10 -33.57 7.52
C VAL A 216 -24.67 -33.77 8.98
N PRO A 217 -24.52 -35.02 9.47
CA PRO A 217 -24.39 -35.29 10.91
C PRO A 217 -23.17 -34.67 11.60
N ARG A 218 -22.10 -34.36 10.86
CA ARG A 218 -20.83 -33.84 11.40
C ARG A 218 -20.71 -32.30 11.32
N LEU A 219 -21.75 -31.62 10.82
CA LEU A 219 -21.83 -30.17 10.84
C LEU A 219 -22.58 -29.71 12.09
N SER A 220 -21.96 -28.83 12.86
CA SER A 220 -22.63 -28.09 13.91
C SER A 220 -23.42 -26.90 13.34
N SER A 221 -24.37 -26.35 14.11
CA SER A 221 -25.04 -25.10 13.73
C SER A 221 -24.05 -23.97 13.49
N HIS A 222 -23.00 -23.87 14.31
CA HIS A 222 -21.92 -22.91 14.14
C HIS A 222 -21.18 -23.09 12.81
N ASP A 223 -20.88 -24.33 12.39
CA ASP A 223 -20.24 -24.59 11.09
C ASP A 223 -21.11 -24.08 9.93
N ILE A 224 -22.42 -24.33 9.99
CA ILE A 224 -23.37 -23.93 8.95
C ILE A 224 -23.46 -22.40 8.85
N ASP A 225 -23.64 -21.73 9.99
CA ASP A 225 -23.71 -20.26 10.03
C ASP A 225 -22.39 -19.64 9.54
N SER A 226 -21.25 -20.24 9.89
CA SER A 226 -19.93 -19.78 9.41
C SER A 226 -19.74 -19.98 7.90
N LEU A 227 -20.20 -21.09 7.32
CA LEU A 227 -20.17 -21.31 5.87
C LEU A 227 -21.03 -20.29 5.11
N GLN A 228 -22.20 -19.93 5.65
CA GLN A 228 -23.04 -18.88 5.07
C GLN A 228 -22.40 -17.49 5.19
N GLN A 229 -21.64 -17.24 6.26
CA GLN A 229 -20.87 -16.00 6.41
C GLN A 229 -19.68 -15.92 5.43
N LEU A 230 -19.03 -17.05 5.10
CA LEU A 230 -17.98 -17.09 4.08
C LEU A 230 -18.51 -16.71 2.69
N TRP A 231 -19.73 -17.13 2.36
CA TRP A 231 -20.37 -16.93 1.07
C TRP A 231 -21.78 -16.30 1.22
N PRO A 232 -21.86 -15.00 1.53
CA PRO A 232 -23.11 -14.34 1.90
C PRO A 232 -24.10 -14.16 0.73
N SER A 233 -23.67 -14.40 -0.50
CA SER A 233 -24.44 -14.17 -1.73
C SER A 233 -25.45 -15.28 -2.06
N GLY A 234 -25.76 -16.17 -1.10
CA GLY A 234 -26.67 -17.30 -1.33
C GLY A 234 -26.08 -18.36 -2.26
N ASN A 235 -24.76 -18.58 -2.18
CA ASN A 235 -24.04 -19.57 -2.98
C ASN A 235 -23.14 -20.48 -2.13
N ALA A 236 -23.36 -20.52 -0.81
CA ALA A 236 -22.59 -21.34 0.12
C ALA A 236 -22.68 -22.83 -0.24
N LEU A 237 -23.88 -23.34 -0.56
CA LEU A 237 -24.06 -24.76 -0.90
C LEU A 237 -23.33 -25.13 -2.19
N LYS A 238 -23.31 -24.22 -3.19
CA LYS A 238 -22.54 -24.41 -4.42
C LYS A 238 -21.04 -24.45 -4.12
N CYS A 239 -20.53 -23.49 -3.35
CA CYS A 239 -19.12 -23.43 -2.99
C CYS A 239 -18.69 -24.67 -2.19
N VAL A 240 -19.52 -25.13 -1.25
CA VAL A 240 -19.30 -26.41 -0.54
C VAL A 240 -19.21 -27.55 -1.54
N MET A 241 -20.16 -27.68 -2.46
CA MET A 241 -20.15 -28.74 -3.47
C MET A 241 -18.88 -28.71 -4.32
N ASP A 242 -18.50 -27.53 -4.82
CA ASP A 242 -17.27 -27.34 -5.61
C ASP A 242 -16.03 -27.83 -4.82
N GLN A 243 -15.98 -27.54 -3.51
CA GLN A 243 -14.90 -28.01 -2.62
C GLN A 243 -14.90 -29.51 -2.33
N LEU A 244 -16.07 -30.16 -2.31
CA LEU A 244 -16.14 -31.62 -2.15
C LEU A 244 -15.64 -32.35 -3.39
N ILE A 245 -15.93 -31.80 -4.57
CA ILE A 245 -15.47 -32.32 -5.87
C ILE A 245 -13.98 -32.04 -6.06
N GLN A 246 -13.51 -30.85 -5.68
CA GLN A 246 -12.10 -30.50 -5.73
C GLN A 246 -11.26 -31.36 -4.76
N HIS A 247 -10.08 -31.79 -5.21
CA HIS A 247 -9.17 -32.62 -4.41
C HIS A 247 -8.15 -31.80 -3.60
N GLY A 248 -8.07 -30.49 -3.83
CA GLY A 248 -7.04 -29.61 -3.27
C GLY A 248 -5.71 -29.69 -4.02
N ASP A 249 -5.69 -30.36 -5.17
CA ASP A 249 -4.51 -30.50 -6.03
C ASP A 249 -4.49 -29.37 -7.05
N TYR A 250 -3.57 -28.41 -6.87
CA TYR A 250 -3.45 -27.26 -7.76
C TYR A 250 -2.30 -27.43 -8.76
N ASN A 251 -2.59 -27.21 -10.03
CA ASN A 251 -1.57 -27.06 -11.07
C ASN A 251 -1.18 -25.59 -11.21
N ILE A 252 -0.13 -25.19 -10.48
CA ILE A 252 0.34 -23.81 -10.42
C ILE A 252 1.58 -23.64 -11.30
N PHE A 253 1.48 -22.75 -12.28
CA PHE A 253 2.57 -22.34 -13.16
C PHE A 253 2.94 -20.89 -12.86
N VAL A 254 4.24 -20.60 -12.77
CA VAL A 254 4.73 -19.25 -12.50
C VAL A 254 5.72 -18.80 -13.57
N ASP A 255 5.39 -17.70 -14.23
CA ASP A 255 6.27 -17.02 -15.18
C ASP A 255 6.84 -15.74 -14.56
N PRO A 256 8.11 -15.77 -14.08
CA PRO A 256 8.73 -14.62 -13.43
C PRO A 256 9.18 -13.54 -14.42
N ALA A 257 9.09 -13.75 -15.74
CA ALA A 257 9.37 -12.74 -16.78
C ALA A 257 10.80 -12.13 -16.80
N VAL A 258 11.81 -12.88 -16.34
CA VAL A 258 13.17 -12.41 -15.93
C VAL A 258 14.03 -11.75 -17.03
N ARG A 259 13.67 -11.76 -18.32
CA ARG A 259 14.59 -11.39 -19.42
C ARG A 259 13.98 -10.57 -20.57
N ASP A 260 13.07 -9.63 -20.30
CA ASP A 260 12.65 -8.71 -21.34
C ASP A 260 13.07 -7.27 -21.03
N TYR A 261 13.73 -6.65 -22.00
CA TYR A 261 13.90 -5.20 -22.14
C TYR A 261 12.59 -4.51 -22.59
N SER A 262 11.49 -5.24 -22.75
CA SER A 262 10.19 -4.65 -23.06
C SER A 262 9.70 -3.88 -21.84
N ILE A 263 9.31 -2.62 -22.07
CA ILE A 263 8.97 -1.61 -21.06
C ILE A 263 8.22 -2.25 -19.89
N SER A 264 8.90 -2.31 -18.73
CA SER A 264 8.35 -2.91 -17.53
C SER A 264 7.01 -2.24 -17.20
N GLY A 265 6.10 -2.97 -16.53
CA GLY A 265 4.83 -2.41 -16.09
C GLY A 265 4.96 -1.08 -15.35
N ASP A 266 6.03 -1.01 -14.55
CA ASP A 266 6.40 0.14 -13.73
C ASP A 266 6.84 1.34 -14.59
N GLU A 267 7.54 1.12 -15.71
CA GLU A 267 7.95 2.18 -16.65
C GLU A 267 6.75 2.74 -17.45
N ARG A 268 5.82 1.88 -17.89
CA ARG A 268 4.58 2.35 -18.54
C ARG A 268 3.77 3.21 -17.57
N TRP A 269 3.63 2.75 -16.33
CA TRP A 269 2.99 3.52 -15.27
C TRP A 269 3.69 4.88 -15.05
N ALA A 270 5.02 4.88 -14.95
CA ALA A 270 5.84 6.08 -14.79
C ALA A 270 5.66 7.07 -15.95
N SER A 271 5.63 6.58 -17.20
CA SER A 271 5.41 7.40 -18.38
C SER A 271 4.02 8.05 -18.38
N ARG A 272 2.97 7.30 -18.03
CA ARG A 272 1.60 7.85 -17.94
C ARG A 272 1.49 8.92 -16.85
N LEU A 273 2.12 8.68 -15.70
CA LEU A 273 2.20 9.63 -14.60
C LEU A 273 2.88 10.94 -15.03
N ARG A 274 4.03 10.83 -15.72
CA ARG A 274 4.75 11.98 -16.25
C ARG A 274 3.90 12.82 -17.20
N VAL A 275 3.26 12.18 -18.18
CA VAL A 275 2.39 12.87 -19.16
C VAL A 275 1.23 13.57 -18.46
N ALA A 276 0.61 12.93 -17.46
CA ALA A 276 -0.47 13.53 -16.70
C ALA A 276 0.00 14.75 -15.87
N ALA A 277 1.18 14.67 -15.26
CA ALA A 277 1.77 15.79 -14.52
C ALA A 277 2.13 16.97 -15.44
N GLU A 278 2.72 16.70 -16.61
CA GLU A 278 3.02 17.72 -17.63
C GLU A 278 1.75 18.39 -18.15
N LYS A 279 0.66 17.63 -18.35
CA LYS A 279 -0.63 18.17 -18.75
C LYS A 279 -1.27 19.05 -17.67
N LEU A 280 -1.18 18.64 -16.40
CA LEU A 280 -1.76 19.37 -15.27
C LEU A 280 -1.05 20.71 -15.03
N LEU A 281 0.28 20.69 -15.02
CA LEU A 281 1.12 21.85 -14.73
C LEU A 281 1.33 22.73 -15.97
N GLY A 282 1.18 22.20 -17.18
CA GLY A 282 1.66 22.83 -18.42
C GLY A 282 3.18 22.81 -18.51
N ARG A 283 3.76 23.48 -19.52
CA ARG A 283 5.22 23.50 -19.72
C ARG A 283 5.93 24.04 -18.46
N VAL A 284 6.84 23.25 -17.91
CA VAL A 284 7.72 23.64 -16.79
C VAL A 284 9.10 23.89 -17.39
N PRO A 285 9.44 25.14 -17.74
CA PRO A 285 10.70 25.44 -18.46
C PRO A 285 11.94 25.20 -17.60
N ASN A 286 11.82 25.23 -16.27
CA ASN A 286 12.90 24.99 -15.33
C ASN A 286 12.44 24.03 -14.22
N MET A 287 13.05 22.84 -14.14
CA MET A 287 12.75 21.85 -13.11
C MET A 287 13.09 22.37 -11.70
N ASN A 288 14.03 23.30 -11.56
CA ASN A 288 14.34 23.91 -10.26
C ASN A 288 13.22 24.82 -9.73
N ALA A 289 12.23 25.16 -10.58
CA ALA A 289 11.04 25.92 -10.20
C ALA A 289 9.83 25.01 -9.88
N LEU A 290 10.04 23.69 -9.80
CA LEU A 290 9.03 22.72 -9.40
C LEU A 290 9.30 22.23 -7.98
N CYS A 291 8.29 22.31 -7.12
CA CYS A 291 8.27 21.67 -5.81
C CYS A 291 7.33 20.47 -5.86
N VAL A 292 7.80 19.31 -5.41
CA VAL A 292 7.04 18.06 -5.42
C VAL A 292 6.97 17.48 -4.01
N ASP A 293 5.78 17.20 -3.52
CA ASP A 293 5.60 16.34 -2.35
C ASP A 293 4.98 15.02 -2.78
N LEU A 294 5.53 13.93 -2.26
CA LEU A 294 5.01 12.59 -2.48
C LEU A 294 4.24 12.15 -1.24
N ILE A 295 3.04 11.61 -1.44
CA ILE A 295 2.29 10.89 -0.41
C ILE A 295 2.02 9.48 -0.94
N SER A 296 2.23 8.46 -0.11
CA SER A 296 1.58 7.16 -0.30
C SER A 296 0.49 7.02 0.76
N SER A 297 -0.75 6.92 0.32
CA SER A 297 -1.91 6.77 1.20
C SER A 297 -3.03 5.99 0.53
N ASN A 298 -4.15 5.80 1.23
CA ASN A 298 -5.38 5.42 0.54
C ASN A 298 -5.83 6.52 -0.45
N THR A 299 -6.73 6.17 -1.36
CA THR A 299 -7.21 7.07 -2.42
C THR A 299 -8.28 8.06 -1.98
N HIS A 300 -8.72 8.07 -0.71
CA HIS A 300 -9.84 8.90 -0.30
C HIS A 300 -9.47 9.95 0.74
N SER A 301 -8.57 9.69 1.68
CA SER A 301 -8.29 10.61 2.80
C SER A 301 -7.75 11.96 2.30
N VAL A 302 -6.71 11.96 1.46
CA VAL A 302 -6.12 13.17 0.87
C VAL A 302 -7.15 13.92 0.02
N LEU A 303 -7.86 13.24 -0.88
CA LEU A 303 -8.88 13.89 -1.71
C LEU A 303 -10.02 14.45 -0.87
N ASN A 304 -10.51 13.71 0.11
CA ASN A 304 -11.62 14.17 0.95
C ASN A 304 -11.21 15.43 1.75
N LEU A 305 -9.96 15.52 2.18
CA LEU A 305 -9.43 16.72 2.84
C LEU A 305 -9.26 17.88 1.87
N LEU A 306 -8.78 17.65 0.64
CA LEU A 306 -8.44 18.71 -0.32
C LEU A 306 -9.54 19.06 -1.35
N SER A 307 -10.66 18.33 -1.37
CA SER A 307 -11.71 18.47 -2.39
C SER A 307 -12.61 19.69 -2.14
N PRO A 308 -12.63 20.70 -3.04
CA PRO A 308 -13.51 21.86 -2.90
C PRO A 308 -14.99 21.49 -2.94
N TYR A 309 -15.33 20.42 -3.66
CA TYR A 309 -16.70 19.91 -3.71
C TYR A 309 -17.17 19.46 -2.32
N VAL A 310 -16.36 18.63 -1.65
CA VAL A 310 -16.70 18.06 -0.33
C VAL A 310 -16.94 19.17 0.69
N HIS A 311 -16.06 20.18 0.72
CA HIS A 311 -16.14 21.26 1.69
C HIS A 311 -17.20 22.31 1.37
N LYS A 312 -17.51 22.53 0.09
CA LYS A 312 -18.63 23.39 -0.32
C LYS A 312 -20.00 22.74 -0.02
N LYS A 313 -20.10 21.41 -0.20
CA LYS A 313 -21.31 20.64 0.09
C LYS A 313 -21.40 20.17 1.54
N TYR A 314 -20.42 20.50 2.37
CA TYR A 314 -20.33 20.10 3.77
C TYR A 314 -21.66 20.27 4.54
N PRO A 315 -22.32 21.45 4.54
CA PRO A 315 -23.52 21.64 5.34
C PRO A 315 -24.69 20.75 4.87
N GLU A 316 -24.82 20.57 3.56
CA GLU A 316 -25.87 19.76 2.93
C GLU A 316 -25.68 18.26 3.22
N ILE A 317 -24.45 17.76 3.07
CA ILE A 317 -24.10 16.36 3.34
C ILE A 317 -24.31 16.04 4.82
N LEU A 318 -23.93 16.97 5.70
CA LEU A 318 -24.07 16.79 7.14
C LEU A 318 -25.54 16.81 7.59
N SER A 319 -26.36 17.73 7.05
CA SER A 319 -27.80 17.74 7.34
C SER A 319 -28.48 16.47 6.86
N TRP A 320 -28.16 16.02 5.64
CA TRP A 320 -28.70 14.77 5.08
C TRP A 320 -28.26 13.55 5.88
N GLY A 321 -26.98 13.49 6.28
CA GLY A 321 -26.43 12.40 7.07
C GLY A 321 -27.08 12.29 8.45
N ARG A 322 -27.35 13.41 9.13
CA ARG A 322 -28.04 13.40 10.44
C ARG A 322 -29.45 12.83 10.34
N GLU A 323 -30.14 13.06 9.24
CA GLU A 323 -31.49 12.55 8.99
C GLU A 323 -31.50 11.07 8.57
N ASN A 324 -30.58 10.65 7.69
CA ASN A 324 -30.63 9.35 7.03
C ASN A 324 -29.68 8.30 7.62
N HIS A 325 -28.62 8.74 8.29
CA HIS A 325 -27.56 7.90 8.86
C HIS A 325 -27.21 8.32 10.30
N PRO A 326 -28.18 8.34 11.23
CA PRO A 326 -27.92 8.71 12.62
C PRO A 326 -26.93 7.74 13.32
N ASP A 327 -26.78 6.53 12.80
CA ASP A 327 -25.81 5.53 13.26
C ASP A 327 -24.35 6.01 13.14
N VAL A 328 -24.03 6.83 12.13
CA VAL A 328 -22.69 7.43 11.95
C VAL A 328 -22.37 8.47 13.03
N PHE A 329 -23.39 8.97 13.73
CA PHE A 329 -23.27 9.92 14.84
C PHE A 329 -23.50 9.26 16.22
N SER A 330 -24.00 8.02 16.25
CA SER A 330 -24.50 7.37 17.46
C SER A 330 -23.46 7.06 18.54
N TYR A 331 -22.16 7.16 18.25
CA TYR A 331 -21.10 6.99 19.25
C TYR A 331 -20.73 8.30 19.98
N GLU A 332 -21.44 9.41 19.75
CA GLU A 332 -21.38 10.64 20.56
C GLU A 332 -21.75 10.40 22.06
N GLY A 333 -21.93 9.16 22.53
CA GLY A 333 -22.55 8.81 23.81
C GLY A 333 -21.87 7.74 24.68
N LYS A 334 -20.57 7.45 24.55
CA LYS A 334 -19.82 6.65 25.55
C LYS A 334 -18.66 7.44 26.14
N ASP A 335 -18.91 8.00 27.33
CA ASP A 335 -17.95 8.57 28.29
C ASP A 335 -16.79 9.39 27.72
N THR A 336 -17.07 10.63 27.32
CA THR A 336 -16.09 11.72 27.41
C THR A 336 -16.80 13.01 27.79
N ASN A 337 -16.22 13.75 28.73
CA ASN A 337 -16.67 15.07 29.17
C ASN A 337 -16.94 16.00 27.98
N GLN A 338 -17.84 16.97 28.19
CA GLN A 338 -18.22 18.05 27.27
C GLN A 338 -17.00 18.77 26.64
N SER A 339 -16.46 18.21 25.56
CA SER A 339 -15.75 18.89 24.46
C SER A 339 -15.20 17.84 23.50
N ASP A 340 -16.07 17.06 22.85
CA ASP A 340 -15.65 16.44 21.59
C ASP A 340 -15.25 17.57 20.66
N SER A 341 -13.95 17.69 20.41
CA SER A 341 -13.35 18.78 19.65
C SER A 341 -14.03 18.86 18.28
N ASP A 342 -14.24 20.07 17.77
CA ASP A 342 -14.84 20.31 16.44
C ASP A 342 -14.13 19.50 15.33
N MET A 343 -12.90 19.07 15.58
CA MET A 343 -12.06 18.19 14.75
C MET A 343 -12.62 16.77 14.58
N LEU A 344 -13.08 16.12 15.66
CA LEU A 344 -13.64 14.76 15.58
C LEU A 344 -14.97 14.79 14.82
N LYS A 345 -15.78 15.82 15.08
CA LYS A 345 -17.04 16.09 14.36
C LYS A 345 -16.80 16.35 12.87
N SER A 346 -15.72 17.07 12.52
CA SER A 346 -15.34 17.30 11.12
C SER A 346 -14.98 15.99 10.40
N SER A 347 -14.25 15.07 11.05
CA SER A 347 -13.87 13.78 10.46
C SER A 347 -15.06 12.86 10.14
N MET A 348 -16.17 12.98 10.87
CA MET A 348 -17.38 12.17 10.65
C MET A 348 -18.15 12.55 9.38
N LEU A 349 -17.81 13.66 8.72
CA LEU A 349 -18.27 13.96 7.37
C LEU A 349 -17.86 12.86 6.37
N TYR A 350 -16.62 12.38 6.47
CA TYR A 350 -16.05 11.60 5.38
C TYR A 350 -16.64 10.20 5.21
N PRO A 351 -17.00 9.48 6.30
CA PRO A 351 -17.81 8.27 6.18
C PRO A 351 -19.14 8.50 5.43
N LEU A 352 -19.79 9.66 5.63
CA LEU A 352 -21.06 9.97 4.97
C LEU A 352 -20.93 10.11 3.46
N LEU A 353 -19.75 10.46 2.94
CA LEU A 353 -19.54 10.59 1.49
C LEU A 353 -19.88 9.30 0.73
N VAL A 354 -19.60 8.13 1.31
CA VAL A 354 -19.95 6.84 0.68
C VAL A 354 -21.47 6.71 0.56
N HIS A 355 -22.19 7.03 1.63
CA HIS A 355 -23.65 6.99 1.66
C HIS A 355 -24.27 8.04 0.74
N TRP A 356 -23.71 9.26 0.75
CA TRP A 356 -24.14 10.37 -0.09
C TRP A 356 -24.05 10.03 -1.57
N PHE A 357 -22.91 9.51 -2.04
CA PHE A 357 -22.75 9.17 -3.46
C PHE A 357 -23.54 7.92 -3.88
N ASN A 358 -23.89 7.04 -2.93
CA ASN A 358 -24.81 5.93 -3.22
C ASN A 358 -26.25 6.43 -3.39
N ALA A 359 -26.68 7.41 -2.59
CA ALA A 359 -28.00 8.03 -2.69
C ALA A 359 -28.12 8.99 -3.88
N PHE A 360 -27.04 9.70 -4.21
CA PHE A 360 -26.96 10.69 -5.29
C PHE A 360 -25.80 10.40 -6.25
N PRO A 361 -25.91 9.37 -7.11
CA PRO A 361 -24.82 8.99 -8.02
C PRO A 361 -24.37 10.08 -8.99
N GLU A 362 -25.28 10.99 -9.36
CA GLU A 362 -25.00 12.15 -10.22
C GLU A 362 -24.00 13.14 -9.61
N GLU A 363 -23.93 13.21 -8.28
CA GLU A 363 -23.00 14.08 -7.55
C GLU A 363 -21.54 13.66 -7.73
N ILE A 364 -21.27 12.40 -8.09
CA ILE A 364 -19.91 11.91 -8.39
C ILE A 364 -19.31 12.66 -9.57
N ASN A 365 -20.09 12.92 -10.61
CA ASN A 365 -19.61 13.65 -11.79
C ASN A 365 -19.37 15.12 -11.47
N LYS A 366 -20.26 15.75 -10.69
CA LYS A 366 -20.10 17.13 -10.22
C LYS A 366 -18.84 17.29 -9.37
N ARG A 367 -18.55 16.32 -8.48
CA ARG A 367 -17.30 16.26 -7.72
C ARG A 367 -16.09 16.24 -8.66
N LYS A 368 -16.05 15.31 -9.61
CA LYS A 368 -14.93 15.16 -10.55
C LYS A 368 -14.68 16.41 -11.39
N GLU A 369 -15.75 17.02 -11.89
CA GLU A 369 -15.66 18.26 -12.67
C GLU A 369 -15.08 19.41 -11.83
N MET A 370 -15.57 19.58 -10.60
CA MET A 370 -15.09 20.63 -9.70
C MET A 370 -13.64 20.38 -9.27
N GLU A 371 -13.28 19.15 -8.93
CA GLU A 371 -11.91 18.75 -8.61
C GLU A 371 -10.95 19.03 -9.78
N ALA A 372 -11.34 18.67 -11.00
CA ALA A 372 -10.53 18.94 -12.20
C ALA A 372 -10.31 20.45 -12.44
N GLN A 373 -11.34 21.28 -12.22
CA GLN A 373 -11.24 22.74 -12.32
C GLN A 373 -10.26 23.34 -11.29
N HIS A 374 -10.11 22.71 -10.13
CA HIS A 374 -9.20 23.14 -9.06
C HIS A 374 -7.85 22.42 -9.10
N GLY A 375 -7.51 21.77 -10.22
CA GLY A 375 -6.19 21.17 -10.42
C GLY A 375 -5.99 19.81 -9.78
N ILE A 376 -7.06 19.06 -9.50
CA ILE A 376 -7.02 17.70 -8.99
C ILE A 376 -7.33 16.73 -10.14
N VAL A 377 -6.40 15.82 -10.43
CA VAL A 377 -6.52 14.83 -11.51
C VAL A 377 -6.19 13.44 -10.99
N GLU A 378 -7.06 12.47 -11.25
CA GLU A 378 -6.82 11.06 -10.94
C GLU A 378 -6.35 10.30 -12.21
N VAL A 379 -5.22 9.61 -12.10
CA VAL A 379 -4.70 8.66 -13.08
C VAL A 379 -4.98 7.26 -12.55
N GLN A 380 -6.01 6.62 -13.10
CA GLN A 380 -6.39 5.27 -12.69
C GLN A 380 -5.48 4.22 -13.33
N GLU A 381 -4.94 3.32 -12.51
CA GLU A 381 -4.20 2.15 -12.95
C GLU A 381 -4.70 0.91 -12.19
N LYS A 382 -5.30 -0.03 -12.91
CA LYS A 382 -5.87 -1.26 -12.34
C LYS A 382 -5.13 -2.52 -12.76
N ASP A 383 -4.37 -2.44 -13.85
CA ASP A 383 -3.90 -3.64 -14.52
C ASP A 383 -2.51 -4.01 -14.04
N VAL A 384 -1.49 -3.22 -14.36
CA VAL A 384 -0.11 -3.72 -14.29
C VAL A 384 0.51 -3.48 -12.92
N THR A 385 0.45 -2.24 -12.43
CA THR A 385 0.89 -1.93 -11.06
C THR A 385 -0.30 -2.01 -10.09
N GLY A 386 -1.51 -1.70 -10.56
CA GLY A 386 -2.68 -1.57 -9.69
C GLY A 386 -2.56 -0.43 -8.67
N VAL A 387 -1.67 0.54 -8.92
CA VAL A 387 -1.42 1.72 -8.09
C VAL A 387 -1.91 2.96 -8.82
N SER A 388 -3.12 3.43 -8.48
CA SER A 388 -3.65 4.70 -8.98
C SER A 388 -2.91 5.89 -8.38
N VAL A 389 -2.93 7.02 -9.08
CA VAL A 389 -2.25 8.25 -8.64
C VAL A 389 -3.20 9.44 -8.70
N GLN A 390 -3.11 10.31 -7.71
CA GLN A 390 -3.79 11.60 -7.66
C GLN A 390 -2.73 12.69 -7.75
N LEU A 391 -2.88 13.54 -8.75
CA LEU A 391 -2.04 14.70 -9.00
C LEU A 391 -2.81 15.95 -8.60
N ILE A 392 -2.21 16.76 -7.75
CA ILE A 392 -2.86 17.94 -7.17
C ILE A 392 -1.94 19.15 -7.35
N ASP A 393 -2.39 20.11 -8.15
CA ASP A 393 -1.73 21.41 -8.34
C ASP A 393 -2.10 22.34 -7.17
N LEU A 394 -1.20 22.44 -6.19
CA LEU A 394 -1.45 23.18 -4.95
C LEU A 394 -1.53 24.69 -5.17
N ASN A 395 -1.01 25.22 -6.29
CA ASN A 395 -1.17 26.64 -6.63
C ASN A 395 -2.62 26.99 -7.01
N LYS A 396 -3.45 26.00 -7.37
CA LYS A 396 -4.86 26.20 -7.76
C LYS A 396 -5.83 26.04 -6.59
N LEU A 397 -5.39 25.49 -5.46
CA LEU A 397 -6.18 25.43 -4.24
C LEU A 397 -6.04 26.75 -3.46
N LYS A 398 -7.17 27.38 -3.11
CA LYS A 398 -7.19 28.61 -2.32
C LYS A 398 -7.93 28.39 -1.01
N ARG A 399 -7.39 28.90 0.09
CA ARG A 399 -8.19 28.99 1.31
C ARG A 399 -9.12 30.21 1.19
N ALA A 400 -10.43 30.03 1.32
CA ALA A 400 -11.30 31.20 1.29
C ALA A 400 -11.13 32.08 2.54
N LYS A 401 -11.34 33.38 2.32
CA LYS A 401 -11.14 34.46 3.28
C LYS A 401 -12.19 34.54 4.39
N LYS A 402 -13.25 33.71 4.36
CA LYS A 402 -14.37 33.76 5.32
C LYS A 402 -14.49 32.44 6.06
N LYS A 403 -14.86 32.53 7.36
CA LYS A 403 -15.03 31.45 8.35
C LYS A 403 -15.87 30.23 7.90
N TYR A 404 -16.56 30.30 6.75
CA TYR A 404 -17.51 29.28 6.27
C TYR A 404 -17.38 28.93 4.78
N ASN A 405 -16.27 29.26 4.09
CA ASN A 405 -16.13 28.98 2.66
C ASN A 405 -14.83 28.24 2.29
N PHE A 406 -14.32 27.36 3.15
CA PHE A 406 -13.04 26.71 2.87
C PHE A 406 -13.09 25.83 1.60
N GLU A 407 -12.05 25.90 0.74
CA GLU A 407 -11.93 24.99 -0.41
C GLU A 407 -11.33 23.63 0.00
N PHE A 408 -10.86 23.49 1.24
CA PHE A 408 -10.34 22.25 1.82
C PHE A 408 -10.57 22.21 3.34
N ASP A 409 -10.25 21.10 3.98
CA ASP A 409 -10.56 20.82 5.39
C ASP A 409 -9.98 21.89 6.33
N PRO A 410 -10.82 22.54 7.16
CA PRO A 410 -10.39 23.61 8.05
C PRO A 410 -9.60 23.10 9.25
N CYS A 411 -9.58 21.79 9.47
CA CYS A 411 -8.96 21.11 10.58
C CYS A 411 -7.50 20.72 10.30
N ILE A 412 -6.98 20.98 9.10
CA ILE A 412 -5.54 20.86 8.81
C ILE A 412 -4.78 21.91 9.65
N PRO A 413 -3.86 21.49 10.54
CA PRO A 413 -3.08 22.43 11.33
C PRO A 413 -2.15 23.24 10.42
N PHE A 414 -1.88 24.49 10.77
CA PHE A 414 -0.82 25.29 10.14
C PHE A 414 0.31 25.47 11.15
N PRO A 415 1.58 25.38 10.72
CA PRO A 415 2.70 25.63 11.62
C PRO A 415 2.65 27.03 12.23
N ASP A 416 3.12 27.14 13.48
CA ASP A 416 3.21 28.40 14.23
C ASP A 416 4.10 29.46 13.57
N SER A 417 4.83 29.15 12.48
CA SER A 417 5.57 30.16 11.70
C SER A 417 4.66 31.21 11.03
N CYS A 418 3.35 30.95 10.94
CA CYS A 418 2.35 31.94 10.56
C CYS A 418 1.87 32.81 11.74
N ARG A 419 1.91 32.31 12.97
CA ARG A 419 1.61 33.08 14.18
C ARG A 419 2.84 33.86 14.61
N LYS A 420 2.85 35.18 14.39
CA LYS A 420 3.86 36.04 15.04
C LYS A 420 3.83 35.77 16.56
N PRO A 421 4.99 35.75 17.25
CA PRO A 421 5.00 35.61 18.69
C PRO A 421 4.21 36.77 19.28
N SER A 422 3.21 36.44 20.11
CA SER A 422 2.48 37.42 20.91
C SER A 422 3.47 38.07 21.88
N SER A 423 3.94 39.27 21.55
CA SER A 423 4.50 40.16 22.56
C SER A 423 3.35 40.61 23.47
N ASP A 424 3.53 40.39 24.76
CA ASP A 424 2.61 40.73 25.84
C ASP A 424 2.14 42.19 25.84
N SER A 425 1.01 42.39 26.54
CA SER A 425 0.43 43.62 27.11
C SER A 425 -0.76 44.29 26.38
N ALA A 426 -1.91 44.17 27.05
CA ALA A 426 -2.99 45.14 27.25
C ALA A 426 -3.43 46.07 26.10
N ALA A 427 -4.73 45.96 25.80
CA ALA A 427 -5.65 47.02 25.37
C ALA A 427 -5.39 47.72 24.02
N SER A 428 -6.06 47.22 22.98
CA SER A 428 -6.91 48.08 22.13
C SER A 428 -7.92 47.23 21.34
N ASN A 429 -9.22 47.50 21.57
CA ASN A 429 -10.33 46.97 20.79
C ASN A 429 -10.33 47.55 19.36
N ASN A 430 -9.49 47.03 18.49
CA ASN A 430 -9.60 47.14 17.04
C ASN A 430 -8.79 45.99 16.41
N CYS A 431 -9.31 44.77 16.49
CA CYS A 431 -8.81 43.66 15.68
C CYS A 431 -9.25 43.88 14.23
N THR A 432 -8.51 44.69 13.50
CA THR A 432 -8.54 44.65 12.03
C THR A 432 -8.00 43.30 11.60
N ASP A 433 -8.81 42.57 10.84
CA ASP A 433 -8.53 41.35 10.08
C ASP A 433 -7.07 41.22 9.63
N SER A 434 -6.18 40.68 10.47
CA SER A 434 -4.81 40.39 10.07
C SER A 434 -4.79 39.07 9.30
N GLU A 435 -4.64 39.24 7.99
CA GLU A 435 -4.65 38.30 6.89
C GLU A 435 -3.63 37.15 7.02
N GLU A 436 -4.10 35.91 7.17
CA GLU A 436 -3.29 34.71 6.94
C GLU A 436 -3.86 33.89 5.78
N CYS A 437 -3.49 34.29 4.57
CA CYS A 437 -3.76 33.53 3.35
C CYS A 437 -2.53 32.66 3.04
N PHE A 438 -2.72 31.37 2.74
CA PHE A 438 -1.71 30.57 2.05
C PHE A 438 -1.22 31.37 0.84
N LYS A 439 0.07 31.71 0.82
CA LYS A 439 0.70 32.34 -0.34
C LYS A 439 1.29 31.23 -1.20
N PRO A 440 0.75 30.98 -2.41
CA PRO A 440 1.35 30.05 -3.34
C PRO A 440 2.82 30.46 -3.56
N SER A 441 3.73 29.48 -3.63
CA SER A 441 5.10 29.80 -4.04
C SER A 441 5.10 30.39 -5.46
N GLU A 442 6.07 31.26 -5.77
CA GLU A 442 6.34 31.65 -7.16
C GLU A 442 6.67 30.44 -8.05
N ASN A 443 7.12 29.35 -7.43
CA ASN A 443 7.34 28.04 -8.02
C ASN A 443 6.02 27.25 -8.18
N LYS A 444 5.96 26.37 -9.18
CA LYS A 444 4.86 25.41 -9.31
C LYS A 444 5.01 24.34 -8.23
N HIS A 445 3.91 23.97 -7.59
CA HIS A 445 3.89 23.05 -6.47
C HIS A 445 2.86 21.95 -6.72
N ILE A 446 3.33 20.71 -6.86
CA ILE A 446 2.50 19.54 -7.10
C ILE A 446 2.59 18.57 -5.93
N LEU A 447 1.44 18.09 -5.49
CA LEU A 447 1.31 16.93 -4.62
C LEU A 447 0.98 15.72 -5.48
N VAL A 448 1.76 14.65 -5.30
CA VAL A 448 1.57 13.35 -5.95
C VAL A 448 1.19 12.35 -4.87
N ASN A 449 -0.09 12.02 -4.79
CA ASN A 449 -0.60 11.00 -3.87
C ASN A 449 -0.78 9.67 -4.61
N ILE A 450 -0.02 8.64 -4.24
CA ILE A 450 -0.17 7.29 -4.79
C ILE A 450 -0.99 6.42 -3.85
N ASP A 451 -1.77 5.51 -4.43
CA ASP A 451 -2.45 4.45 -3.71
C ASP A 451 -1.45 3.50 -3.02
N TYR A 452 -1.92 2.68 -2.09
CA TYR A 452 -1.08 1.72 -1.39
C TYR A 452 -0.42 0.74 -2.36
N CYS A 453 0.91 0.69 -2.29
CA CYS A 453 1.70 -0.38 -2.88
C CYS A 453 1.50 -1.67 -2.08
N PHE A 454 1.93 -2.80 -2.65
CA PHE A 454 1.94 -4.06 -1.93
C PHE A 454 3.35 -4.61 -1.75
N GLY A 455 3.79 -4.72 -0.50
CA GLY A 455 5.08 -5.31 -0.17
C GLY A 455 6.24 -4.69 -0.96
N LYS A 456 7.08 -5.54 -1.57
CA LYS A 456 8.24 -5.14 -2.36
C LYS A 456 7.93 -4.23 -3.55
N GLN A 457 6.70 -4.23 -4.06
CA GLN A 457 6.29 -3.31 -5.14
C GLN A 457 6.57 -1.84 -4.78
N ALA A 458 6.47 -1.49 -3.50
CA ALA A 458 6.76 -0.15 -2.98
C ALA A 458 8.15 0.36 -3.40
N GLU A 459 9.16 -0.52 -3.44
CA GLU A 459 10.53 -0.18 -3.82
C GLU A 459 10.60 0.30 -5.27
N ASN A 460 9.96 -0.42 -6.19
CA ASN A 460 10.00 -0.11 -7.63
C ASN A 460 9.19 1.16 -7.94
N ILE A 461 8.01 1.29 -7.35
CA ILE A 461 7.16 2.49 -7.53
C ILE A 461 7.89 3.73 -7.00
N MET A 462 8.51 3.65 -5.83
CA MET A 462 9.27 4.77 -5.27
C MET A 462 10.50 5.12 -6.11
N ARG A 463 11.23 4.12 -6.63
CA ARG A 463 12.34 4.38 -7.58
C ARG A 463 11.86 5.14 -8.81
N SER A 464 10.74 4.72 -9.41
CA SER A 464 10.14 5.40 -10.56
C SER A 464 9.78 6.86 -10.23
N LEU A 465 9.15 7.12 -9.08
CA LEU A 465 8.84 8.49 -8.63
C LEU A 465 10.11 9.33 -8.44
N CYS A 466 11.15 8.76 -7.81
CA CYS A 466 12.43 9.43 -7.63
C CYS A 466 13.09 9.77 -8.97
N LEU A 467 12.98 8.91 -9.98
CA LEU A 467 13.52 9.14 -11.32
C LEU A 467 12.71 10.19 -12.10
N ILE A 468 11.39 10.24 -11.94
CA ILE A 468 10.53 11.22 -12.60
C ILE A 468 10.78 12.63 -12.06
N PHE A 469 10.78 12.78 -10.73
CA PHE A 469 10.76 14.09 -10.08
C PHE A 469 12.14 14.55 -9.56
N GLY A 470 13.04 13.61 -9.26
CA GLY A 470 14.43 13.89 -8.90
C GLY A 470 14.59 14.91 -7.78
N LYS A 471 15.41 15.95 -8.04
CA LYS A 471 15.72 17.01 -7.09
C LYS A 471 14.55 17.91 -6.70
N CYS A 472 13.46 17.87 -7.46
CA CYS A 472 12.27 18.67 -7.20
C CYS A 472 11.47 18.14 -6.01
N VAL A 473 11.72 16.88 -5.61
CA VAL A 473 11.08 16.26 -4.45
C VAL A 473 11.54 16.98 -3.18
N ARG A 474 10.58 17.54 -2.44
CA ARG A 474 10.77 18.20 -1.14
C ARG A 474 10.55 17.23 0.01
N SER A 475 9.47 16.44 -0.04
CA SER A 475 9.16 15.45 0.99
C SER A 475 8.56 14.17 0.41
N VAL A 476 8.74 13.08 1.14
CA VAL A 476 8.11 11.78 0.92
C VAL A 476 7.38 11.38 2.19
N ASN A 477 6.08 11.15 2.10
CA ASN A 477 5.24 10.88 3.26
C ASN A 477 4.48 9.56 3.05
N ILE A 478 4.63 8.62 3.96
CA ILE A 478 4.03 7.29 3.91
C ILE A 478 3.04 7.20 5.07
N LEU A 479 1.76 7.19 4.72
CA LEU A 479 0.67 6.83 5.62
C LEU A 479 0.39 5.34 5.41
N GLY A 480 0.13 4.57 6.45
CA GLY A 480 -0.20 3.16 6.27
C GLY A 480 -1.07 2.56 7.35
N LYS A 481 -1.49 1.32 7.12
CA LYS A 481 -2.05 0.44 8.15
C LYS A 481 -0.94 -0.40 8.73
N ALA A 482 -1.04 -0.70 10.02
CA ALA A 482 -0.14 -1.62 10.70
C ALA A 482 -0.87 -2.49 11.70
N GLY A 483 -0.33 -3.68 11.95
CA GLY A 483 -0.70 -4.50 13.10
C GLY A 483 0.09 -4.06 14.32
N ALA A 484 -0.56 -3.86 15.46
CA ALA A 484 0.10 -3.46 16.70
C ALA A 484 0.58 -4.67 17.49
N LEU A 485 1.84 -4.60 17.94
CA LEU A 485 2.37 -5.45 19.02
C LEU A 485 2.09 -4.81 20.37
N VAL A 486 2.11 -3.48 20.43
CA VAL A 486 1.74 -2.65 21.58
C VAL A 486 0.62 -1.71 21.18
N GLY A 487 -0.45 -1.64 21.98
CA GLY A 487 -1.61 -0.79 21.73
C GLY A 487 -2.88 -1.54 21.28
N ASN A 488 -3.87 -0.79 20.83
CA ASN A 488 -5.18 -1.26 20.41
C ASN A 488 -5.53 -0.79 18.99
N ARG A 489 -6.55 -1.42 18.39
CA ARG A 489 -7.13 -0.97 17.12
C ARG A 489 -7.57 0.48 17.22
N GLY A 490 -7.20 1.29 16.23
CA GLY A 490 -7.47 2.71 16.18
C GLY A 490 -6.43 3.61 16.88
N ASP A 491 -5.41 3.03 17.51
CA ASP A 491 -4.24 3.79 17.95
C ASP A 491 -3.35 4.18 16.76
N ILE A 492 -2.33 5.00 17.02
CA ILE A 492 -1.33 5.43 16.04
C ILE A 492 0.03 4.82 16.40
N LEU A 493 0.77 4.35 15.41
CA LEU A 493 2.18 3.98 15.54
C LEU A 493 3.06 5.08 14.96
N PHE A 494 4.05 5.47 15.74
CA PHE A 494 5.09 6.42 15.39
C PHE A 494 6.44 5.68 15.30
N PRO A 495 6.83 5.24 14.10
CA PRO A 495 8.09 4.55 13.89
C PRO A 495 9.28 5.42 14.32
N THR A 496 10.23 4.86 15.07
CA THR A 496 11.59 5.41 15.21
C THR A 496 12.56 4.75 14.23
N HIS A 497 12.30 3.48 13.90
CA HIS A 497 13.07 2.67 12.97
C HIS A 497 12.13 1.71 12.24
N LEU A 498 12.52 1.33 11.03
CA LEU A 498 11.95 0.23 10.28
C LEU A 498 12.88 -0.98 10.35
N LEU A 499 12.37 -2.10 10.83
CA LEU A 499 13.08 -3.37 10.91
C LEU A 499 12.74 -4.22 9.71
N ASP A 500 13.72 -4.48 8.84
CA ASP A 500 13.50 -5.35 7.70
C ASP A 500 13.70 -6.83 8.08
N GLU A 501 12.60 -7.59 8.15
CA GLU A 501 12.62 -9.03 8.44
C GLU A 501 13.48 -9.80 7.42
N SER A 502 13.40 -9.38 6.15
CA SER A 502 14.02 -10.05 5.00
C SER A 502 15.54 -9.87 4.93
N ALA A 503 16.05 -8.73 5.40
CA ALA A 503 17.47 -8.38 5.40
C ALA A 503 18.11 -8.61 6.78
N GLU A 504 17.85 -9.77 7.37
CA GLU A 504 18.39 -10.19 8.66
C GLU A 504 18.10 -9.22 9.82
N GLY A 505 17.09 -8.35 9.72
CA GLY A 505 16.76 -7.38 10.77
C GLY A 505 17.50 -6.05 10.64
N ALA A 506 17.91 -5.66 9.43
CA ALA A 506 18.47 -4.34 9.19
C ALA A 506 17.55 -3.25 9.74
N MET A 507 18.10 -2.36 10.56
CA MET A 507 17.41 -1.20 11.12
C MET A 507 17.63 0.01 10.23
N LEU A 508 16.55 0.55 9.69
CA LEU A 508 16.56 1.79 8.92
C LEU A 508 15.90 2.88 9.76
N PRO A 509 16.55 4.02 10.03
CA PRO A 509 15.93 5.08 10.82
C PRO A 509 14.69 5.65 10.10
N SER A 510 13.63 5.93 10.85
CA SER A 510 12.57 6.81 10.36
C SER A 510 13.06 8.27 10.46
N ASP A 511 12.58 9.15 9.57
CA ASP A 511 12.97 10.57 9.54
C ASP A 511 11.82 11.48 10.06
N ASN A 512 11.00 10.95 10.98
CA ASN A 512 9.81 11.60 11.56
C ASN A 512 10.16 12.78 12.50
N THR A 513 11.36 13.34 12.41
CA THR A 513 11.93 14.28 13.39
C THR A 513 11.19 15.60 13.53
N ASP A 514 10.40 15.98 12.53
CA ASP A 514 9.65 17.23 12.50
C ASP A 514 8.17 17.05 12.83
N VAL A 515 7.74 15.84 13.17
CA VAL A 515 6.38 15.54 13.61
C VAL A 515 6.38 15.39 15.12
N ASP A 516 5.55 16.16 15.81
CA ASP A 516 5.31 16.00 17.23
C ASP A 516 4.27 14.89 17.49
N PRO A 517 4.62 13.82 18.23
CA PRO A 517 3.68 12.76 18.60
C PRO A 517 2.50 13.26 19.44
N ASP A 518 2.69 14.26 20.31
CA ASP A 518 1.62 14.76 21.17
C ASP A 518 0.54 15.47 20.35
N SER A 519 0.95 16.28 19.37
CA SER A 519 0.04 16.87 18.38
C SER A 519 -0.78 15.81 17.61
N LEU A 520 -0.21 14.65 17.28
CA LEU A 520 -0.97 13.54 16.67
C LEU A 520 -1.98 12.92 17.65
N CYS A 521 -1.60 12.78 18.91
CA CYS A 521 -2.49 12.31 19.98
C CYS A 521 -3.69 13.25 20.13
N GLU A 522 -3.44 14.57 20.17
CA GLU A 522 -4.49 15.60 20.26
C GLU A 522 -5.42 15.60 19.04
N LEU A 523 -4.86 15.55 17.82
CA LEU A 523 -5.66 15.55 16.58
C LEU A 523 -6.55 14.32 16.43
N SER A 524 -6.09 13.16 16.92
CA SER A 524 -6.80 11.89 16.78
C SER A 524 -7.68 11.57 17.99
N ASN A 525 -7.41 12.16 19.15
CA ASN A 525 -7.86 11.70 20.46
C ASN A 525 -7.56 10.19 20.65
N ARG A 526 -6.37 9.76 20.22
CA ARG A 526 -5.92 8.36 20.27
C ARG A 526 -4.49 8.26 20.79
N PRO A 527 -4.16 7.21 21.56
CA PRO A 527 -2.78 6.94 21.97
C PRO A 527 -1.83 6.81 20.77
N VAL A 528 -0.62 7.34 20.94
CA VAL A 528 0.48 7.22 19.98
C VAL A 528 1.58 6.36 20.59
N HIS A 529 1.93 5.26 19.92
CA HIS A 529 2.97 4.32 20.36
C HIS A 529 4.25 4.54 19.57
N ILE A 530 5.31 4.94 20.27
CA ILE A 530 6.61 5.30 19.67
C ILE A 530 7.58 4.13 19.78
N GLY A 531 8.14 3.68 18.66
CA GLY A 531 9.16 2.63 18.66
C GLY A 531 9.45 2.03 17.29
N PRO A 532 10.30 1.00 17.20
CA PRO A 532 10.55 0.30 15.94
C PRO A 532 9.28 -0.36 15.38
N VAL A 533 9.14 -0.36 14.06
CA VAL A 533 8.07 -1.04 13.33
C VAL A 533 8.70 -2.02 12.35
N ILE A 534 8.17 -3.25 12.29
CA ILE A 534 8.75 -4.32 11.46
C ILE A 534 8.09 -4.33 10.08
N THR A 535 8.91 -4.32 9.03
CA THR A 535 8.45 -4.64 7.67
C THR A 535 8.52 -6.14 7.47
N VAL A 536 7.36 -6.80 7.42
CA VAL A 536 7.23 -8.26 7.22
C VAL A 536 6.94 -8.59 5.76
N GLU A 537 7.31 -9.80 5.33
CA GLU A 537 7.04 -10.27 3.96
C GLU A 537 5.59 -10.76 3.75
N GLY A 538 4.86 -11.01 4.84
CA GLY A 538 3.45 -11.42 4.79
C GLY A 538 2.87 -11.70 6.17
N THR A 539 1.66 -11.24 6.43
CA THR A 539 0.98 -11.41 7.73
C THR A 539 0.74 -12.89 8.06
N LEU A 540 0.42 -13.73 7.07
CA LEU A 540 0.25 -15.19 7.22
C LEU A 540 1.54 -15.93 7.55
N LEU A 541 2.70 -15.27 7.47
CA LEU A 541 4.00 -15.87 7.72
C LEU A 541 4.52 -15.56 9.12
N GLN A 542 3.79 -14.75 9.89
CA GLN A 542 4.15 -14.39 11.24
C GLN A 542 3.60 -15.40 12.24
N ASN A 543 4.42 -15.80 13.22
CA ASN A 543 4.03 -16.66 14.32
C ASN A 543 4.14 -15.94 15.67
N LYS A 544 3.41 -16.42 16.68
CA LYS A 544 3.33 -15.74 17.99
C LYS A 544 4.69 -15.60 18.66
N ASN A 545 5.55 -16.61 18.59
CA ASN A 545 6.88 -16.57 19.21
C ASN A 545 7.76 -15.49 18.57
N LEU A 546 7.71 -15.38 17.24
CA LEU A 546 8.43 -14.36 16.49
C LEU A 546 7.92 -12.94 16.82
N LEU A 547 6.61 -12.76 16.89
CA LEU A 547 6.01 -11.49 17.25
C LEU A 547 6.39 -11.08 18.69
N TYR A 548 6.36 -12.01 19.66
CA TYR A 548 6.84 -11.75 21.02
C TYR A 548 8.34 -11.46 21.06
N PHE A 549 9.14 -12.09 20.20
CA PHE A 549 10.57 -11.79 20.09
C PHE A 549 10.80 -10.34 19.66
N TYR A 550 10.08 -9.86 18.64
CA TYR A 550 10.20 -8.47 18.22
C TYR A 550 9.66 -7.49 19.25
N GLU A 551 8.50 -7.76 19.85
CA GLU A 551 7.92 -6.93 20.91
C GLU A 551 8.88 -6.81 22.11
N ARG A 552 9.42 -7.93 22.60
CA ARG A 552 10.18 -7.97 23.87
C ARG A 552 11.66 -7.65 23.74
N LEU A 553 12.32 -8.08 22.65
CA LEU A 553 13.76 -7.89 22.47
C LEU A 553 14.13 -6.72 21.57
N TRP A 554 13.27 -6.38 20.62
CA TRP A 554 13.46 -5.22 19.74
C TRP A 554 12.61 -4.02 20.15
N HIS A 555 11.76 -4.17 21.17
CA HIS A 555 10.81 -3.15 21.61
C HIS A 555 9.93 -2.63 20.46
N ALA A 556 9.67 -3.50 19.48
CA ALA A 556 8.88 -3.13 18.32
C ALA A 556 7.42 -2.91 18.74
N VAL A 557 6.84 -1.78 18.31
CA VAL A 557 5.47 -1.41 18.65
C VAL A 557 4.46 -1.96 17.65
N GLY A 558 4.89 -2.35 16.45
CA GLY A 558 4.02 -2.91 15.43
C GLY A 558 4.75 -3.50 14.23
N MET A 559 3.94 -3.92 13.25
CA MET A 559 4.36 -4.54 12.00
C MET A 559 3.51 -4.06 10.81
N GLU A 560 4.13 -3.92 9.66
CA GLU A 560 3.59 -3.46 8.38
C GLU A 560 4.34 -4.16 7.23
N MET A 561 4.06 -3.84 5.95
CA MET A 561 4.58 -4.65 4.83
C MET A 561 5.41 -3.87 3.81
N GLU A 562 5.53 -2.54 3.88
CA GLU A 562 6.08 -1.72 2.80
C GLU A 562 7.25 -0.81 3.21
N GLY A 563 7.38 -0.49 4.50
CA GLY A 563 8.17 0.64 4.98
C GLY A 563 9.65 0.55 4.64
N SER A 564 10.28 -0.60 4.91
CA SER A 564 11.70 -0.80 4.61
C SER A 564 11.99 -0.74 3.11
N PHE A 565 11.06 -1.18 2.26
CA PHE A 565 11.17 -1.11 0.80
C PHE A 565 11.15 0.34 0.31
N TYR A 566 10.23 1.17 0.82
CA TYR A 566 10.23 2.61 0.56
C TYR A 566 11.56 3.25 1.01
N ARG A 567 11.97 2.97 2.24
CA ARG A 567 13.16 3.59 2.84
C ARG A 567 14.43 3.27 2.06
N LYS A 568 14.62 2.02 1.67
CA LYS A 568 15.76 1.60 0.81
C LYS A 568 15.79 2.33 -0.53
N ALA A 569 14.64 2.46 -1.20
CA ALA A 569 14.56 3.17 -2.48
C ALA A 569 14.92 4.65 -2.32
N ILE A 570 14.42 5.30 -1.26
CA ILE A 570 14.70 6.71 -0.96
C ILE A 570 16.18 6.91 -0.61
N ASP A 571 16.73 6.08 0.27
CA ASP A 571 18.14 6.18 0.68
C ASP A 571 19.09 5.95 -0.48
N GLN A 572 18.80 4.95 -1.32
CA GLN A 572 19.56 4.71 -2.55
C GLN A 572 19.52 5.93 -3.48
N ALA A 573 18.34 6.53 -3.67
CA ALA A 573 18.19 7.72 -4.50
C ALA A 573 18.89 8.96 -3.90
N LYS A 574 18.92 9.11 -2.57
CA LYS A 574 19.71 10.14 -1.87
C LYS A 574 21.22 9.92 -2.08
N MET A 575 21.70 8.68 -1.92
CA MET A 575 23.10 8.30 -2.09
C MET A 575 23.60 8.54 -3.52
N LEU A 576 22.80 8.17 -4.52
CA LEU A 576 23.10 8.39 -5.93
C LEU A 576 22.99 9.87 -6.35
N GLY A 577 22.51 10.74 -5.46
CA GLY A 577 22.28 12.14 -5.76
C GLY A 577 21.12 12.38 -6.73
N ILE A 578 20.16 11.45 -6.84
CA ILE A 578 18.91 11.64 -7.60
C ILE A 578 17.97 12.54 -6.78
N LEU A 579 17.79 12.22 -5.49
CA LEU A 579 17.06 13.06 -4.54
C LEU A 579 17.99 14.08 -3.85
N GLY A 580 17.41 15.15 -3.32
CA GLY A 580 18.12 16.06 -2.42
C GLY A 580 18.51 15.37 -1.11
N ARG A 581 19.64 15.76 -0.51
CA ARG A 581 20.08 15.18 0.79
C ARG A 581 19.11 15.50 1.92
N HIS A 582 18.44 16.64 1.84
CA HIS A 582 17.54 17.17 2.86
C HIS A 582 16.06 16.84 2.61
N VAL A 583 15.75 15.92 1.69
CA VAL A 583 14.36 15.46 1.49
C VAL A 583 13.84 14.87 2.79
N LYS A 584 12.71 15.42 3.27
CA LYS A 584 12.02 14.97 4.47
C LYS A 584 11.29 13.65 4.20
N VAL A 585 11.37 12.70 5.13
CA VAL A 585 10.74 11.39 4.99
C VAL A 585 9.90 11.07 6.22
N ARG A 586 8.58 11.07 6.07
CA ARG A 586 7.65 10.82 7.17
C ARG A 586 6.94 9.49 6.97
N MET A 587 6.81 8.70 8.02
CA MET A 587 6.20 7.37 7.97
C MET A 587 5.35 7.20 9.23
N LEU A 588 4.04 7.12 9.08
CA LEU A 588 3.08 7.11 10.18
C LEU A 588 1.99 6.08 9.88
N TYR A 589 1.61 5.29 10.89
CA TYR A 589 0.66 4.20 10.69
C TYR A 589 -0.48 4.27 11.70
N TYR A 590 -1.67 3.86 11.28
CA TYR A 590 -2.77 3.61 12.21
C TYR A 590 -2.98 2.11 12.40
N VAL A 591 -3.37 1.72 13.61
CA VAL A 591 -3.47 0.32 14.01
C VAL A 591 -4.77 -0.29 13.49
N SER A 592 -4.66 -1.27 12.59
CA SER A 592 -5.83 -1.99 12.04
C SER A 592 -6.17 -3.27 12.79
N ASP A 593 -5.20 -3.87 13.46
CA ASP A 593 -5.30 -5.19 14.06
C ASP A 593 -4.21 -5.39 15.12
N THR A 594 -4.36 -6.43 15.94
CA THR A 594 -3.50 -6.70 17.10
C THR A 594 -3.12 -8.19 17.14
N PRO A 595 -2.18 -8.67 16.31
CA PRO A 595 -1.95 -10.10 16.07
C PRO A 595 -1.60 -10.95 17.31
N LEU A 596 -1.16 -10.32 18.41
CA LEU A 596 -0.88 -10.99 19.69
C LEU A 596 -2.11 -11.15 20.59
N LYS A 597 -3.22 -10.43 20.34
CA LYS A 597 -4.45 -10.50 21.14
C LYS A 597 -5.36 -11.63 20.63
N PRO A 598 -5.81 -12.57 21.49
CA PRO A 598 -6.60 -13.72 21.06
C PRO A 598 -7.95 -13.37 20.39
N GLU A 599 -8.53 -12.23 20.75
CA GLU A 599 -9.88 -11.83 20.33
C GLU A 599 -9.91 -11.05 19.00
N SER A 600 -8.76 -10.60 18.51
CA SER A 600 -8.69 -9.83 17.27
C SER A 600 -8.49 -10.74 16.06
N SER A 601 -9.50 -10.83 15.21
CA SER A 601 -9.37 -11.43 13.87
C SER A 601 -8.86 -10.39 12.86
N LEU A 602 -7.88 -10.76 12.05
CA LEU A 602 -7.39 -9.94 10.93
C LEU A 602 -8.46 -9.67 9.85
N SER A 603 -9.48 -10.53 9.75
CA SER A 603 -10.58 -10.33 8.80
C SER A 603 -11.65 -9.38 9.34
N GLN A 604 -11.56 -8.97 10.61
CA GLN A 604 -12.52 -8.07 11.21
C GLN A 604 -12.29 -6.64 10.70
N LYS A 605 -13.28 -6.11 9.97
CA LYS A 605 -13.29 -4.72 9.53
C LYS A 605 -13.24 -3.78 10.74
N MET A 606 -12.51 -2.68 10.59
CA MET A 606 -12.49 -1.62 11.60
C MET A 606 -13.85 -0.93 11.66
N GLY A 607 -14.32 -0.65 12.88
CA GLY A 607 -15.43 0.26 13.07
C GLY A 607 -15.07 1.67 12.59
N LEU A 608 -16.09 2.48 12.27
CA LEU A 608 -15.87 3.87 11.82
C LEU A 608 -15.02 4.66 12.82
N TYR A 609 -15.33 4.56 14.11
CA TYR A 609 -14.59 5.27 15.16
C TYR A 609 -13.20 4.72 15.44
N GLU A 610 -12.93 3.44 15.10
CA GLU A 610 -11.58 2.89 15.19
C GLU A 610 -10.71 3.45 14.05
N GLY A 611 -11.23 3.48 12.82
CA GLY A 611 -10.43 3.78 11.63
C GLY A 611 -10.35 5.25 11.25
N VAL A 612 -11.45 6.00 11.38
CA VAL A 612 -11.57 7.36 10.84
C VAL A 612 -10.71 8.37 11.61
N PRO A 613 -10.75 8.45 12.96
CA PRO A 613 -9.96 9.44 13.69
C PRO A 613 -8.45 9.38 13.44
N PRO A 614 -7.76 8.22 13.61
CA PRO A 614 -6.31 8.19 13.41
C PRO A 614 -5.92 8.38 11.95
N LEU A 615 -6.72 7.87 11.00
CA LEU A 615 -6.47 8.06 9.57
C LEU A 615 -6.46 9.55 9.20
N TYR A 616 -7.51 10.28 9.57
CA TYR A 616 -7.62 11.69 9.22
C TYR A 616 -6.67 12.57 10.03
N ALA A 617 -6.33 12.22 11.27
CA ALA A 617 -5.31 12.93 12.04
C ALA A 617 -3.94 12.86 11.36
N ILE A 618 -3.50 11.66 10.96
CA ILE A 618 -2.21 11.51 10.26
C ILE A 618 -2.25 12.24 8.91
N THR A 619 -3.32 12.11 8.12
CA THR A 619 -3.40 12.78 6.82
C THR A 619 -3.40 14.31 6.98
N ARG A 620 -4.12 14.87 7.97
CA ARG A 620 -4.09 16.31 8.28
C ARG A 620 -2.70 16.78 8.69
N MET A 621 -2.01 16.03 9.56
CA MET A 621 -0.65 16.35 9.97
C MET A 621 0.32 16.36 8.78
N ILE A 622 0.24 15.37 7.88
CA ILE A 622 1.07 15.35 6.66
C ILE A 622 0.73 16.53 5.75
N LEU A 623 -0.56 16.81 5.54
CA LEU A 623 -1.01 17.92 4.70
C LEU A 623 -0.61 19.28 5.25
N ALA A 624 -0.52 19.44 6.58
CA ALA A 624 0.02 20.63 7.21
C ALA A 624 1.41 20.96 6.64
N PHE A 625 2.34 20.02 6.71
CA PHE A 625 3.69 20.17 6.15
C PHE A 625 3.70 20.37 4.64
N VAL A 626 2.82 19.70 3.91
CA VAL A 626 2.71 19.84 2.45
C VAL A 626 2.23 21.26 2.08
N LEU A 627 1.31 21.84 2.84
CA LEU A 627 0.77 23.17 2.59
C LEU A 627 1.65 24.31 3.16
N GLU A 628 2.72 24.00 3.91
CA GLU A 628 3.70 25.02 4.29
C GLU A 628 4.40 25.60 3.07
N THR A 629 4.52 26.93 3.03
CA THR A 629 5.24 27.62 1.96
C THR A 629 6.70 27.15 1.94
N PRO A 630 7.24 26.71 0.78
CA PRO A 630 8.62 26.27 0.72
C PRO A 630 9.57 27.40 1.13
N ALA A 631 10.36 27.18 2.19
CA ALA A 631 11.49 28.05 2.48
C ALA A 631 12.45 28.01 1.27
N PRO A 632 13.00 29.16 0.81
CA PRO A 632 13.99 29.14 -0.26
C PRO A 632 15.17 28.27 0.17
N GLN A 633 15.41 27.18 -0.55
CA GLN A 633 16.60 26.36 -0.35
C GLN A 633 17.81 27.21 -0.74
N LYS A 634 18.47 27.81 0.25
CA LYS A 634 19.81 28.36 0.05
C LYS A 634 20.74 27.16 -0.18
N GLU A 635 21.15 26.94 -1.42
CA GLU A 635 22.31 26.12 -1.71
C GLU A 635 23.54 26.81 -1.08
N GLU A 636 23.86 26.52 0.18
CA GLU A 636 25.21 26.72 0.69
C GLU A 636 26.10 25.64 0.10
N VAL A 637 26.57 25.88 -1.13
CA VAL A 637 27.80 25.28 -1.63
C VAL A 637 28.82 26.41 -1.77
N THR A 638 29.40 26.81 -0.65
CA THR A 638 30.72 27.46 -0.67
C THR A 638 31.78 26.41 -0.32
N PRO A 639 32.82 26.22 -1.14
CA PRO A 639 33.88 25.24 -0.89
C PRO A 639 34.86 25.67 0.23
N GLU A 640 34.37 26.36 1.27
CA GLU A 640 35.21 26.94 2.33
C GLU A 640 34.96 26.36 3.74
N ASN A 641 33.85 25.65 3.98
CA ASN A 641 33.51 25.17 5.33
C ASN A 641 33.70 23.66 5.55
N VAL A 642 34.78 23.09 5.00
CA VAL A 642 35.32 21.80 5.47
C VAL A 642 36.54 22.09 6.35
N SER A 643 36.30 22.44 7.61
CA SER A 643 37.34 22.44 8.64
C SER A 643 37.35 21.09 9.35
N PHE A 644 38.27 20.21 8.96
CA PHE A 644 38.67 19.08 9.80
C PHE A 644 39.66 19.58 10.85
N SER A 645 39.29 19.47 12.13
CA SER A 645 40.22 19.63 13.25
C SER A 645 41.01 18.33 13.43
N ILE A 646 42.20 18.27 12.85
CA ILE A 646 43.26 17.35 13.29
C ILE A 646 44.37 18.22 13.85
N GLY A 647 44.66 18.03 15.15
CA GLY A 647 45.77 18.68 15.82
C GLY A 647 47.09 18.37 15.12
N GLY A 648 47.90 19.41 14.88
CA GLY A 648 49.30 19.25 14.46
C GLY A 648 49.71 20.03 13.21
N LYS A 649 50.33 21.20 13.45
CA LYS A 649 51.25 21.96 12.58
C LYS A 649 50.83 22.22 11.12
N ARG A 650 50.38 23.46 10.89
CA ARG A 650 50.26 24.11 9.57
C ARG A 650 51.57 24.01 8.75
N LYS A 651 51.54 23.33 7.60
CA LYS A 651 52.51 23.54 6.50
C LYS A 651 51.80 23.59 5.14
N ASN A 652 51.87 24.75 4.50
CA ASN A 652 51.65 25.09 3.08
C ASN A 652 51.00 24.05 2.13
N TRP A 653 49.65 24.04 2.03
CA TRP A 653 48.89 23.30 1.01
C TRP A 653 48.59 24.07 -0.29
N LYS A 654 48.85 25.39 -0.34
CA LYS A 654 48.52 26.24 -1.51
C LYS A 654 49.34 25.95 -2.78
N ARG A 655 50.47 25.24 -2.68
CA ARG A 655 51.34 24.91 -3.84
C ARG A 655 50.99 23.59 -4.55
N LYS A 656 50.36 22.63 -3.84
CA LYS A 656 49.94 21.32 -4.41
C LYS A 656 48.67 21.40 -5.26
N TRP A 657 47.74 22.30 -4.94
CA TRP A 657 46.47 22.43 -5.68
C TRP A 657 46.63 23.02 -7.09
N LYS A 658 47.71 23.79 -7.34
CA LYS A 658 48.05 24.29 -8.68
C LYS A 658 48.62 23.20 -9.60
N SER A 659 49.26 22.14 -9.08
CA SER A 659 49.78 21.06 -9.94
C SER A 659 48.71 20.05 -10.35
N LEU A 660 47.70 19.80 -9.51
CA LEU A 660 46.59 18.88 -9.84
C LEU A 660 45.66 19.43 -10.94
N LYS A 661 45.40 20.75 -10.96
CA LYS A 661 44.64 21.37 -12.07
C LYS A 661 45.35 21.26 -13.41
N THR A 662 46.68 21.19 -13.43
CA THR A 662 47.47 20.98 -14.66
C THR A 662 47.43 19.52 -15.11
N CYS A 663 47.38 18.55 -14.19
CA CYS A 663 47.27 17.13 -14.54
C CYS A 663 45.90 16.74 -15.12
N VAL A 664 44.80 17.29 -14.61
CA VAL A 664 43.44 16.99 -15.13
C VAL A 664 43.24 17.54 -16.54
N ARG A 665 43.88 18.68 -16.87
CA ARG A 665 43.80 19.31 -18.20
C ARG A 665 44.60 18.60 -19.29
N LEU A 666 45.51 17.68 -18.95
CA LEU A 666 46.33 16.94 -19.90
C LEU A 666 45.79 15.53 -20.25
N SER A 667 44.71 15.07 -19.61
CA SER A 667 44.19 13.71 -19.77
C SER A 667 43.44 13.45 -21.08
N LEU A 668 43.15 14.48 -21.89
CA LEU A 668 42.35 14.31 -23.11
C LEU A 668 43.15 13.97 -24.37
N ASN A 669 44.49 14.06 -24.40
CA ASN A 669 45.22 13.93 -25.68
C ASN A 669 46.51 13.10 -25.73
N GLN A 670 47.06 12.52 -24.65
CA GLN A 670 48.25 11.63 -24.76
C GLN A 670 48.32 10.53 -23.67
N PRO A 671 47.86 9.28 -23.95
CA PRO A 671 47.81 8.20 -22.95
C PRO A 671 49.18 7.68 -22.50
N LYS A 672 50.26 7.93 -23.24
CA LYS A 672 51.62 7.45 -22.89
C LYS A 672 52.30 8.24 -21.76
N LYS A 673 51.87 9.49 -21.48
CA LYS A 673 52.42 10.29 -20.35
C LYS A 673 51.78 9.96 -19.00
N LEU A 674 50.57 9.42 -18.99
CA LEU A 674 49.85 9.05 -17.76
C LEU A 674 50.53 7.87 -17.04
N LYS A 675 51.05 6.89 -17.79
CA LYS A 675 51.81 5.74 -17.23
C LYS A 675 53.10 6.17 -16.51
N LYS A 676 53.75 7.25 -16.96
CA LYS A 676 54.97 7.75 -16.30
C LYS A 676 54.67 8.44 -14.97
N CYS A 677 53.61 9.26 -14.92
CA CYS A 677 53.16 9.91 -13.68
C CYS A 677 52.64 8.92 -12.62
N ILE A 678 51.98 7.83 -13.04
CA ILE A 678 51.49 6.81 -12.10
C ILE A 678 52.66 6.02 -11.49
N ASN A 679 53.63 5.62 -12.32
CA ASN A 679 54.81 4.89 -11.86
C ASN A 679 55.73 5.73 -10.95
N GLU A 680 55.80 7.05 -11.15
CA GLU A 680 56.55 7.97 -10.27
C GLU A 680 55.81 8.22 -8.95
N ALA A 681 54.48 8.12 -8.90
CA ALA A 681 53.68 8.29 -7.68
C ALA A 681 53.65 7.04 -6.79
N GLU A 682 53.77 5.83 -7.35
CA GLU A 682 53.85 4.58 -6.58
C GLU A 682 55.22 4.37 -5.91
N ALA A 683 56.27 5.05 -6.36
CA ALA A 683 57.61 4.96 -5.81
C ALA A 683 57.82 5.71 -4.47
N GLU A 684 56.88 6.58 -4.06
CA GLU A 684 57.00 7.42 -2.85
C GLU A 684 56.04 7.05 -1.70
N SER A 685 55.43 5.86 -1.72
CA SER A 685 54.58 5.37 -0.61
C SER A 685 55.41 4.72 0.51
N PRO A 686 55.35 5.21 1.77
CA PRO A 686 56.01 4.54 2.89
C PRO A 686 55.23 3.28 3.29
N ARG A 687 55.94 2.13 3.32
CA ARG A 687 55.42 0.85 3.84
C ARG A 687 55.00 1.02 5.31
N SER A 688 53.71 0.86 5.59
CA SER A 688 53.18 0.71 6.95
C SER A 688 53.60 -0.67 7.51
N SER A 689 54.33 -0.65 8.62
CA SER A 689 54.48 -1.81 9.50
C SER A 689 53.51 -1.68 10.67
N THR A 690 52.87 -2.81 10.98
CA THR A 690 51.97 -3.15 12.11
C THR A 690 50.70 -2.33 12.31
#